data_AF-A0AAU5IE27-F1
#
_entry.id   AF-A0AAU5IE27-F1
#
_cell.length_a   1.000
_cell.length_b   1.000
_cell.length_c   1.000
_cell.angle_alpha   90.00
_cell.angle_beta   90.00
_cell.angle_gamma   90.00
#
_symmetry.space_group_name_H-M   'P 1'
#
loop_
_entity.id
_entity.type
_entity.pdbx_description
1 polymer ?
#
loop_
_entity_poly.entity_id
_entity_poly.type
_entity_poly.pdbx_seq_one_letter_code
_entity_poly.pdbx_strand_id
1 'polypeptide(L)'
;MFLPLTDIELPGVLPLVFTRRADSGYRGGRWFGPGWSSTADQRLEFDEQGVVFFTEDGLLLTYPHSAAGIEVLPEDGPRRPLLRAADGTYTVADPDTGHVRTFTPHGHGPALLTDLTDRNGNRITFTYALDGTPLEIQHSGGYRLRLTTTDGRITALHLAGTRVMAYGYTGGHLTETVNSSGLPLRFTYDAEGRITSWTDTNSRSYSYAYDDRDRVTAEGGEGGHYTFRFTYEGTDPDFQGLCVTTLTSPEGAVSRYLIDDRHQVVGEIDPNGAVTRTAYDDAGRTIAQTDGLGRTTGFRHDGHGHLTGVLRPDGTEITATLDEHGNPLRITDPAGAVWHQSFDPTGRRTSLTDPLGQVTRSTYTANGALIAVTDPLGATTRIRCDAAGLPTEVTDPLGATTYYRRDLFGRAATVIDPLGATTAFTWSVEGHLLHRSGPDGATESWTYDGEGNRTTHTDGLGRVTHYEYTHFDLLSARTDPDGARYAFTHDAEARLTQVTNSQGLTWNYVYDPAGRLRSETDFDDRTLTYAHDQAGQLTAQTDPLGQVTRYTHDPLGRVLTKEAAGQRTTYRWTPTGDLLQATGAGADLIRAYDPTGRLLSERVNGRTLRMSYDPAGNLTHRETPAGTLSLYTHDLAGQRTALTTSGRTLTHRLDPAGRESARSWNGALSLVQTRDTAGRITTQTYATSAPLLHHSHTWRSDGSLTATDDTQYTLDTAGRVTHIQASTWQESYAYDHAGNQTQAAWPEAFPHSEATGTRTYTGTRIDTAGSVRYEYDAAGRTTLRQKTRLSKKPDTWHYTWDTEDHLTHVTTPDGITWRYTYDPLGRRTSKQRLTHDAAVADETTFTWHGNTLIEQTTASTDWPGREALTWEHDASGLTPLTQTTRCTPAADTPQSETDTRFHAIITDLIGTPTHLVDESGHIAWHAHATLWGTTTWNPDATAYTPLRFPGQYHDLETGHHYNLHLTADEFPAIRVFERNGSIYTLDNRRLHVFQEAGVDIKFARATPQEIQNEGRKFTTRNDGNSINVRRR
;
A
#
# COMPACT_ATOMS: atom_id res chain seq x y z
N MET A 1 22.73 -1.90 -25.85
CA MET A 1 21.40 -1.31 -25.61
C MET A 1 20.44 -2.46 -25.48
N PHE A 2 19.50 -2.35 -24.55
CA PHE A 2 18.48 -3.34 -24.28
C PHE A 2 17.14 -2.61 -24.12
N LEU A 3 16.14 -2.92 -24.95
CA LEU A 3 14.83 -2.26 -24.92
C LEU A 3 13.70 -3.30 -25.05
N PRO A 4 13.13 -3.78 -23.93
CA PRO A 4 11.99 -4.68 -23.94
C PRO A 4 10.69 -3.89 -24.09
N LEU A 5 9.75 -4.40 -24.88
CA LEU A 5 8.44 -3.79 -25.10
C LEU A 5 7.36 -4.87 -25.10
N THR A 6 6.25 -4.60 -24.41
CA THR A 6 5.06 -5.45 -24.41
C THR A 6 3.97 -4.73 -25.19
N ASP A 7 3.56 -5.29 -26.32
CA ASP A 7 2.55 -4.67 -27.18
C ASP A 7 1.12 -5.06 -26.73
N ILE A 8 0.95 -6.24 -26.12
CA ILE A 8 -0.32 -6.68 -25.51
C ILE A 8 -0.12 -7.80 -24.49
N GLU A 9 -0.87 -7.74 -23.40
CA GLU A 9 -1.00 -8.80 -22.40
C GLU A 9 -2.49 -9.12 -22.17
N LEU A 10 -2.85 -10.41 -22.24
CA LEU A 10 -4.21 -10.90 -22.04
C LEU A 10 -4.24 -11.90 -20.88
N PRO A 11 -5.07 -11.67 -19.86
CA PRO A 11 -5.06 -12.46 -18.63
C PRO A 11 -5.69 -13.83 -18.81
N GLY A 12 -5.22 -14.83 -18.05
CA GLY A 12 -5.79 -16.17 -17.99
C GLY A 12 -4.95 -17.11 -17.13
N VAL A 13 -5.37 -18.37 -16.97
CA VAL A 13 -4.54 -19.41 -16.31
C VAL A 13 -3.20 -19.57 -17.02
N LEU A 14 -3.23 -19.55 -18.36
CA LEU A 14 -2.07 -19.32 -19.22
C LEU A 14 -2.24 -17.93 -19.87
N PRO A 15 -1.53 -16.89 -19.41
CA PRO A 15 -1.60 -15.57 -20.04
C PRO A 15 -1.05 -15.58 -21.47
N LEU A 16 -1.67 -14.82 -22.38
CA LEU A 16 -1.13 -14.56 -23.71
C LEU A 16 -0.42 -13.21 -23.70
N VAL A 17 0.89 -13.23 -23.86
CA VAL A 17 1.72 -12.01 -23.91
C VAL A 17 2.42 -11.93 -25.27
N PHE A 18 2.28 -10.79 -25.94
CA PHE A 18 3.05 -10.47 -27.14
C PHE A 18 4.11 -9.42 -26.79
N THR A 19 5.36 -9.82 -26.85
CA THR A 19 6.51 -8.97 -26.55
C THR A 19 7.45 -8.91 -27.72
N ARG A 20 8.27 -7.86 -27.72
CA ARG A 20 9.39 -7.67 -28.62
C ARG A 20 10.53 -6.98 -27.88
N ARG A 21 11.77 -7.27 -28.26
CA ARG A 21 12.95 -6.70 -27.60
C ARG A 21 13.96 -6.29 -28.66
N ALA A 22 14.49 -5.08 -28.53
CA ALA A 22 15.67 -4.66 -29.26
C ALA A 22 16.92 -4.89 -28.41
N ASP A 23 17.97 -5.39 -29.07
CA ASP A 23 19.28 -5.57 -28.47
C ASP A 23 20.36 -5.19 -29.50
N SER A 24 21.31 -4.33 -29.10
CA SER A 24 22.32 -3.80 -30.04
C SER A 24 23.28 -4.87 -30.58
N GLY A 25 23.46 -6.00 -29.90
CA GLY A 25 24.29 -7.12 -30.36
C GLY A 25 23.50 -8.23 -31.07
N TYR A 26 22.17 -8.22 -31.00
CA TYR A 26 21.33 -9.26 -31.59
C TYR A 26 21.11 -9.01 -33.09
N ARG A 27 21.25 -10.06 -33.91
CA ARG A 27 21.01 -10.02 -35.37
C ARG A 27 20.09 -11.14 -35.88
N GLY A 28 19.45 -11.87 -34.96
CA GLY A 28 18.60 -13.03 -35.26
C GLY A 28 17.15 -12.71 -35.61
N GLY A 29 16.78 -11.43 -35.71
CA GLY A 29 15.40 -10.99 -35.89
C GLY A 29 14.85 -11.18 -37.31
N ARG A 30 13.54 -11.35 -37.44
CA ARG A 30 12.87 -11.51 -38.75
C ARG A 30 11.75 -10.50 -38.94
N TRP A 31 10.64 -10.65 -38.22
CA TRP A 31 9.39 -9.96 -38.55
C TRP A 31 9.41 -8.46 -38.24
N PHE A 32 10.19 -8.05 -37.25
CA PHE A 32 10.38 -6.64 -36.85
C PHE A 32 11.74 -6.06 -37.30
N GLY A 33 12.49 -6.81 -38.10
CA GLY A 33 13.85 -6.46 -38.53
C GLY A 33 14.94 -7.17 -37.73
N PRO A 34 16.22 -7.07 -38.17
CA PRO A 34 17.30 -7.94 -37.70
C PRO A 34 17.68 -7.75 -36.22
N GLY A 35 17.52 -6.53 -35.68
CA GLY A 35 17.84 -6.20 -34.28
C GLY A 35 16.74 -6.49 -33.27
N TRP A 36 15.63 -7.10 -33.68
CA TRP A 36 14.45 -7.33 -32.82
C TRP A 36 14.17 -8.83 -32.65
N SER A 37 14.03 -9.29 -31.42
CA SER A 37 13.35 -10.55 -31.10
C SER A 37 11.88 -10.28 -30.76
N SER A 38 11.01 -11.28 -30.91
CA SER A 38 9.61 -11.17 -30.53
C SER A 38 8.94 -12.51 -30.28
N THR A 39 7.75 -12.49 -29.66
CA THR A 39 6.89 -13.67 -29.51
C THR A 39 6.65 -14.40 -30.83
N ALA A 40 6.55 -13.66 -31.95
CA ALA A 40 6.33 -14.22 -33.29
C ALA A 40 7.61 -14.74 -33.98
N ASP A 41 8.81 -14.40 -33.46
CA ASP A 41 10.10 -14.79 -34.03
C ASP A 41 10.65 -16.11 -33.46
N GLN A 42 9.98 -16.69 -32.44
CA GLN A 42 10.38 -17.94 -31.81
C GLN A 42 10.46 -19.10 -32.81
N ARG A 43 11.59 -19.80 -32.83
CA ARG A 43 11.87 -20.89 -33.78
C ARG A 43 13.09 -21.72 -33.39
N LEU A 44 13.22 -22.88 -34.01
CA LEU A 44 14.45 -23.67 -34.02
C LEU A 44 15.13 -23.57 -35.38
N GLU A 45 16.43 -23.28 -35.37
CA GLU A 45 17.30 -23.39 -36.54
C GLU A 45 18.29 -24.55 -36.37
N PHE A 46 18.80 -25.06 -37.49
CA PHE A 46 19.61 -26.28 -37.54
C PHE A 46 20.89 -26.01 -38.34
N ASP A 47 22.03 -26.40 -37.80
CA ASP A 47 23.33 -26.35 -38.47
C ASP A 47 24.12 -27.67 -38.29
N GLU A 48 25.40 -27.68 -38.65
CA GLU A 48 26.24 -28.89 -38.51
C GLU A 48 26.53 -29.22 -37.04
N GLN A 49 26.48 -28.22 -36.15
CA GLN A 49 26.81 -28.30 -34.74
C GLN A 49 25.60 -28.80 -33.93
N GLY A 50 24.39 -28.39 -34.29
CA GLY A 50 23.21 -28.73 -33.52
C GLY A 50 21.92 -28.00 -33.89
N VAL A 51 21.13 -27.73 -32.86
CA VAL A 51 19.86 -27.01 -32.91
C VAL A 51 19.99 -25.73 -32.09
N VAL A 52 19.56 -24.59 -32.64
CA VAL A 52 19.56 -23.30 -31.93
C VAL A 52 18.13 -22.84 -31.73
N PHE A 53 17.71 -22.68 -30.47
CA PHE A 53 16.43 -22.10 -30.11
C PHE A 53 16.55 -20.59 -29.98
N PHE A 54 15.83 -19.88 -30.85
CA PHE A 54 15.63 -18.44 -30.78
C PHE A 54 14.37 -18.17 -29.95
N THR A 55 14.55 -17.56 -28.78
CA THR A 55 13.48 -17.21 -27.86
C THR A 55 12.88 -15.83 -28.18
N GLU A 56 11.73 -15.54 -27.56
CA GLU A 56 11.04 -14.27 -27.64
C GLU A 56 11.84 -13.09 -27.07
N ASP A 57 12.67 -13.35 -26.05
CA ASP A 57 13.52 -12.36 -25.39
C ASP A 57 14.93 -12.28 -25.99
N GLY A 58 15.19 -12.98 -27.10
CA GLY A 58 16.45 -12.87 -27.85
C GLY A 58 17.59 -13.72 -27.28
N LEU A 59 17.34 -14.52 -26.25
CA LEU A 59 18.25 -15.56 -25.79
C LEU A 59 18.38 -16.66 -26.87
N LEU A 60 19.61 -17.10 -27.12
CA LEU A 60 19.93 -18.20 -28.01
C LEU A 60 20.37 -19.41 -27.18
N LEU A 61 19.61 -20.50 -27.23
CA LEU A 61 19.97 -21.75 -26.57
C LEU A 61 20.46 -22.77 -27.60
N THR A 62 21.72 -23.19 -27.49
CA THR A 62 22.34 -24.16 -28.39
C THR A 62 22.23 -25.57 -27.81
N TYR A 63 21.81 -26.51 -28.64
CA TYR A 63 21.61 -27.92 -28.29
C TYR A 63 22.38 -28.82 -29.24
N PRO A 64 22.98 -29.92 -28.79
CA PRO A 64 23.55 -30.91 -29.70
C PRO A 64 22.45 -31.63 -30.49
N HIS A 65 22.79 -32.16 -31.67
CA HIS A 65 21.89 -33.04 -32.41
C HIS A 65 21.53 -34.30 -31.59
N SER A 66 20.26 -34.68 -31.57
CA SER A 66 19.77 -35.88 -30.88
C SER A 66 18.96 -36.81 -31.78
N ALA A 67 19.00 -38.11 -31.46
CA ALA A 67 18.10 -39.08 -32.07
C ALA A 67 16.66 -38.87 -31.57
N ALA A 68 15.68 -39.26 -32.38
CA ALA A 68 14.27 -39.15 -31.98
C ALA A 68 14.01 -39.93 -30.67
N GLY A 69 13.28 -39.30 -29.74
CA GLY A 69 12.98 -39.87 -28.42
C GLY A 69 14.05 -39.65 -27.35
N ILE A 70 15.18 -38.98 -27.66
CA ILE A 70 16.23 -38.66 -26.70
C ILE A 70 16.21 -37.17 -26.38
N GLU A 71 16.02 -36.85 -25.09
CA GLU A 71 16.13 -35.49 -24.58
C GLU A 71 17.60 -35.04 -24.50
N VAL A 72 17.84 -33.79 -24.87
CA VAL A 72 19.14 -33.12 -24.71
C VAL A 72 18.95 -31.76 -24.04
N LEU A 73 19.93 -31.35 -23.25
CA LEU A 73 19.96 -30.05 -22.60
C LEU A 73 20.77 -29.05 -23.42
N PRO A 74 20.53 -27.74 -23.23
CA PRO A 74 21.36 -26.75 -23.89
C PRO A 74 22.79 -26.79 -23.33
N GLU A 75 23.75 -26.37 -24.14
CA GLU A 75 25.17 -26.34 -23.77
C GLU A 75 25.45 -25.32 -22.66
N ASP A 76 24.72 -24.21 -22.65
CA ASP A 76 24.77 -23.16 -21.62
C ASP A 76 23.37 -22.52 -21.43
N GLY A 77 23.18 -21.82 -20.31
CA GLY A 77 21.97 -21.09 -19.96
C GLY A 77 20.89 -21.92 -19.23
N PRO A 78 19.64 -21.43 -19.20
CA PRO A 78 18.50 -22.11 -18.59
C PRO A 78 18.33 -23.56 -19.05
N ARG A 79 18.19 -24.50 -18.11
CA ARG A 79 18.13 -25.94 -18.36
C ARG A 79 16.78 -26.40 -18.92
N ARG A 80 16.48 -26.01 -20.16
CA ARG A 80 15.23 -26.35 -20.87
C ARG A 80 15.46 -27.53 -21.82
N PRO A 81 15.03 -28.76 -21.52
CA PRO A 81 15.29 -29.91 -22.38
C PRO A 81 14.58 -29.79 -23.74
N LEU A 82 15.32 -30.17 -24.79
CA LEU A 82 14.83 -30.32 -26.16
C LEU A 82 14.62 -31.81 -26.46
N LEU A 83 13.46 -32.14 -27.01
CA LEU A 83 13.13 -33.49 -27.49
C LEU A 83 12.72 -33.43 -28.96
N ARG A 84 13.22 -34.35 -29.77
CA ARG A 84 12.74 -34.58 -31.14
C ARG A 84 11.83 -35.80 -31.17
N ALA A 85 10.60 -35.63 -31.65
CA ALA A 85 9.65 -36.73 -31.84
C ALA A 85 9.90 -37.49 -33.15
N ALA A 86 9.34 -38.70 -33.25
CA ALA A 86 9.49 -39.57 -34.43
C ALA A 86 8.84 -39.00 -35.71
N ASP A 87 7.83 -38.14 -35.55
CA ASP A 87 7.17 -37.42 -36.65
C ASP A 87 7.94 -36.19 -37.12
N GLY A 88 9.08 -35.88 -36.48
CA GLY A 88 9.94 -34.74 -36.81
C GLY A 88 9.60 -33.44 -36.06
N THR A 89 8.56 -33.41 -35.23
CA THR A 89 8.30 -32.28 -34.34
C THR A 89 9.33 -32.19 -33.22
N TYR A 90 9.55 -30.99 -32.69
CA TYR A 90 10.45 -30.74 -31.56
C TYR A 90 9.67 -30.13 -30.40
N THR A 91 10.04 -30.45 -29.17
CA THR A 91 9.50 -29.80 -27.98
C THR A 91 10.62 -29.25 -27.12
N VAL A 92 10.46 -28.02 -26.63
CA VAL A 92 11.30 -27.42 -25.58
C VAL A 92 10.43 -27.28 -24.32
N ALA A 93 10.78 -28.00 -23.26
CA ALA A 93 10.08 -27.89 -21.98
C ALA A 93 10.82 -26.93 -21.04
N ASP A 94 10.06 -26.13 -20.30
CA ASP A 94 10.52 -25.35 -19.16
C ASP A 94 10.08 -26.08 -17.89
N PRO A 95 10.99 -26.79 -17.19
CA PRO A 95 10.63 -27.58 -16.01
C PRO A 95 10.07 -26.74 -14.87
N ASP A 96 10.50 -25.48 -14.74
CA ASP A 96 10.10 -24.58 -13.65
C ASP A 96 8.64 -24.17 -13.85
N THR A 97 8.34 -23.54 -15.00
CA THR A 97 6.98 -23.06 -15.31
C THR A 97 6.04 -24.19 -15.71
N GLY A 98 6.58 -25.35 -16.14
CA GLY A 98 5.82 -26.42 -16.76
C GLY A 98 5.33 -26.08 -18.17
N HIS A 99 5.87 -25.05 -18.80
CA HIS A 99 5.53 -24.70 -20.17
C HIS A 99 6.20 -25.63 -21.16
N VAL A 100 5.47 -26.06 -22.17
CA VAL A 100 6.01 -26.84 -23.29
C VAL A 100 5.75 -26.09 -24.58
N ARG A 101 6.83 -25.80 -25.31
CA ARG A 101 6.79 -25.19 -26.64
C ARG A 101 7.00 -26.29 -27.68
N THR A 102 6.08 -26.39 -28.64
CA THR A 102 6.15 -27.35 -29.74
C THR A 102 6.51 -26.63 -31.03
N PHE A 103 7.53 -27.12 -31.73
CA PHE A 103 8.01 -26.59 -32.99
C PHE A 103 7.84 -27.62 -34.11
N THR A 104 7.30 -27.19 -35.24
CA THR A 104 7.08 -28.05 -36.42
C THR A 104 7.98 -27.62 -37.57
N PRO A 105 8.75 -28.54 -38.21
CA PRO A 105 9.56 -28.22 -39.38
C PRO A 105 8.73 -27.62 -40.52
N HIS A 106 9.17 -26.48 -41.06
CA HIS A 106 8.47 -25.80 -42.16
C HIS A 106 9.29 -25.92 -43.45
N GLY A 107 9.02 -26.98 -44.22
CA GLY A 107 9.79 -27.31 -45.44
C GLY A 107 11.24 -27.70 -45.14
N HIS A 108 12.19 -27.14 -45.89
CA HIS A 108 13.64 -27.26 -45.60
C HIS A 108 14.18 -26.13 -44.70
N GLY A 109 13.29 -25.28 -44.18
CA GLY A 109 13.63 -24.13 -43.35
C GLY A 109 13.64 -24.45 -41.84
N PRO A 110 13.50 -23.42 -40.99
CA PRO A 110 13.44 -23.61 -39.53
C PRO A 110 12.18 -24.38 -39.10
N ALA A 111 12.19 -24.89 -37.87
CA ALA A 111 10.97 -25.33 -37.22
C ALA A 111 10.30 -24.15 -36.49
N LEU A 112 9.04 -23.87 -36.82
CA LEU A 112 8.29 -22.74 -36.28
C LEU A 112 7.50 -23.18 -35.05
N LEU A 113 7.37 -22.29 -34.06
CA LEU A 113 6.57 -22.53 -32.85
C LEU A 113 5.11 -22.70 -33.26
N THR A 114 4.49 -23.86 -33.05
CA THR A 114 3.06 -24.06 -33.34
C THR A 114 2.21 -24.00 -32.09
N ASP A 115 2.76 -24.37 -30.93
CA ASP A 115 2.00 -24.42 -29.69
C ASP A 115 2.87 -24.09 -28.47
N LEU A 116 2.26 -23.39 -27.51
CA LEU A 116 2.73 -23.24 -26.14
C LEU A 116 1.63 -23.78 -25.21
N THR A 117 1.96 -24.76 -24.37
CA THR A 117 1.01 -25.37 -23.43
C THR A 117 1.51 -25.32 -22.00
N ASP A 118 0.59 -25.28 -21.03
CA ASP A 118 0.90 -25.43 -19.60
C ASP A 118 0.57 -26.85 -19.07
N ARG A 119 0.85 -27.10 -17.79
CA ARG A 119 0.53 -28.38 -17.11
C ARG A 119 -0.98 -28.64 -17.02
N ASN A 120 -1.82 -27.63 -17.18
CA ASN A 120 -3.29 -27.75 -17.12
C ASN A 120 -3.93 -28.05 -18.47
N GLY A 121 -3.13 -28.13 -19.54
CA GLY A 121 -3.61 -28.34 -20.91
C GLY A 121 -4.19 -27.07 -21.56
N ASN A 122 -3.98 -25.89 -20.98
CA ASN A 122 -4.20 -24.63 -21.69
C ASN A 122 -3.20 -24.52 -22.83
N ARG A 123 -3.60 -23.82 -23.90
CA ARG A 123 -2.83 -23.79 -25.16
C ARG A 123 -2.89 -22.43 -25.81
N ILE A 124 -1.75 -21.96 -26.28
CA ILE A 124 -1.60 -20.87 -27.25
C ILE A 124 -1.11 -21.50 -28.55
N THR A 125 -1.90 -21.43 -29.61
CA THR A 125 -1.58 -21.99 -30.92
C THR A 125 -1.21 -20.87 -31.89
N PHE A 126 -0.13 -21.08 -32.63
CA PHE A 126 0.43 -20.17 -33.61
C PHE A 126 0.19 -20.73 -35.01
N THR A 127 -0.37 -19.91 -35.89
CA THR A 127 -0.71 -20.32 -37.26
C THR A 127 0.07 -19.52 -38.28
N TYR A 128 0.48 -20.21 -39.35
CA TYR A 128 1.32 -19.67 -40.40
C TYR A 128 0.73 -19.96 -41.78
N ALA A 129 1.04 -19.12 -42.76
CA ALA A 129 0.82 -19.40 -44.18
C ALA A 129 1.82 -20.45 -44.69
N LEU A 130 1.61 -20.92 -45.93
CA LEU A 130 2.48 -21.92 -46.57
C LEU A 130 3.94 -21.46 -46.71
N ASP A 131 4.18 -20.15 -46.80
CA ASP A 131 5.52 -19.55 -46.87
C ASP A 131 6.15 -19.28 -45.48
N GLY A 132 5.45 -19.60 -44.39
CA GLY A 132 5.91 -19.38 -43.02
C GLY A 132 5.52 -18.01 -42.44
N THR A 133 4.73 -17.21 -43.15
CA THR A 133 4.21 -15.92 -42.64
C THR A 133 3.26 -16.14 -41.46
N PRO A 134 3.46 -15.48 -40.30
CA PRO A 134 2.55 -15.61 -39.16
C PRO A 134 1.21 -14.94 -39.47
N LEU A 135 0.12 -15.62 -39.09
CA LEU A 135 -1.26 -15.20 -39.39
C LEU A 135 -2.03 -14.85 -38.12
N GLU A 136 -2.05 -15.76 -37.15
CA GLU A 136 -2.87 -15.64 -35.95
C GLU A 136 -2.31 -16.44 -34.79
N ILE A 137 -2.41 -15.88 -33.59
CA ILE A 137 -2.14 -16.51 -32.30
C ILE A 137 -3.49 -16.70 -31.60
N GLN A 138 -3.85 -17.95 -31.30
CA GLN A 138 -5.13 -18.33 -30.71
C GLN A 138 -4.92 -18.89 -29.31
N HIS A 139 -5.64 -18.35 -28.33
CA HIS A 139 -5.62 -18.86 -26.96
C HIS A 139 -6.82 -19.77 -26.70
N SER A 140 -6.62 -20.88 -25.98
CA SER A 140 -7.69 -21.79 -25.56
C SER A 140 -8.77 -21.11 -24.73
N GLY A 141 -8.44 -19.98 -24.09
CA GLY A 141 -9.41 -19.12 -23.39
C GLY A 141 -10.29 -18.25 -24.28
N GLY A 142 -10.10 -18.26 -25.60
CA GLY A 142 -10.95 -17.56 -26.58
C GLY A 142 -10.33 -16.32 -27.22
N TYR A 143 -9.12 -15.89 -26.79
CA TYR A 143 -8.43 -14.78 -27.44
C TYR A 143 -7.92 -15.15 -28.83
N ARG A 144 -8.03 -14.20 -29.77
CA ARG A 144 -7.50 -14.34 -31.14
C ARG A 144 -6.78 -13.06 -31.53
N LEU A 145 -5.45 -13.13 -31.50
CA LEU A 145 -4.56 -12.04 -31.91
C LEU A 145 -4.15 -12.28 -33.36
N ARG A 146 -4.63 -11.44 -34.28
CA ARG A 146 -4.32 -11.52 -35.71
C ARG A 146 -3.15 -10.62 -36.06
N LEU A 147 -2.26 -11.14 -36.88
CA LEU A 147 -1.06 -10.46 -37.36
C LEU A 147 -1.28 -10.09 -38.82
N THR A 148 -1.10 -8.81 -39.16
CA THR A 148 -1.07 -8.36 -40.55
C THR A 148 0.37 -8.29 -41.00
N THR A 149 0.69 -8.88 -42.14
CA THR A 149 2.05 -8.93 -42.69
C THR A 149 2.06 -8.34 -44.09
N THR A 150 3.08 -7.55 -44.41
CA THR A 150 3.33 -6.99 -45.75
C THR A 150 4.83 -6.98 -46.00
N ASP A 151 5.27 -7.39 -47.19
CA ASP A 151 6.69 -7.42 -47.60
C ASP A 151 7.62 -8.11 -46.57
N GLY A 152 7.15 -9.21 -45.97
CA GLY A 152 7.91 -9.98 -44.98
C GLY A 152 8.07 -9.29 -43.61
N ARG A 153 7.18 -8.36 -43.26
CA ARG A 153 7.17 -7.63 -41.98
C ARG A 153 5.77 -7.60 -41.36
N ILE A 154 5.67 -7.75 -40.04
CA ILE A 154 4.41 -7.56 -39.32
C ILE A 154 4.10 -6.06 -39.28
N THR A 155 2.98 -5.63 -39.83
CA THR A 155 2.57 -4.21 -39.91
C THR A 155 1.45 -3.85 -38.96
N ALA A 156 0.71 -4.82 -38.40
CA ALA A 156 -0.26 -4.55 -37.34
C ALA A 156 -0.65 -5.79 -36.52
N LEU A 157 -1.04 -5.55 -35.26
CA LEU A 157 -1.73 -6.51 -34.40
C LEU A 157 -3.21 -6.13 -34.25
N HIS A 158 -4.10 -7.12 -34.29
CA HIS A 158 -5.53 -6.92 -34.06
C HIS A 158 -6.09 -7.95 -33.08
N LEU A 159 -6.77 -7.49 -32.02
CA LEU A 159 -7.54 -8.34 -31.12
C LEU A 159 -9.03 -8.18 -31.45
N ALA A 160 -9.66 -9.27 -31.90
CA ALA A 160 -11.10 -9.30 -32.21
C ALA A 160 -11.58 -8.14 -33.12
N GLY A 161 -10.73 -7.71 -34.07
CA GLY A 161 -11.00 -6.60 -35.00
C GLY A 161 -10.56 -5.22 -34.52
N THR A 162 -10.22 -5.04 -33.24
CA THR A 162 -9.63 -3.81 -32.71
C THR A 162 -8.13 -3.80 -33.01
N ARG A 163 -7.62 -2.76 -33.67
CA ARG A 163 -6.18 -2.59 -33.90
C ARG A 163 -5.51 -2.24 -32.57
N VAL A 164 -4.55 -3.06 -32.18
CA VAL A 164 -3.79 -2.92 -30.92
C VAL A 164 -2.56 -2.06 -31.15
N MET A 165 -1.80 -2.40 -32.20
CA MET A 165 -0.54 -1.74 -32.55
C MET A 165 -0.35 -1.77 -34.06
N ALA A 166 0.26 -0.73 -34.62
CA ALA A 166 0.74 -0.68 -36.00
C ALA A 166 2.25 -0.44 -36.03
N TYR A 167 2.92 -0.94 -37.08
CA TYR A 167 4.37 -0.91 -37.23
C TYR A 167 4.78 -0.37 -38.60
N GLY A 168 5.70 0.60 -38.61
CA GLY A 168 6.24 1.24 -39.80
C GLY A 168 7.74 0.96 -39.97
N TYR A 169 8.18 0.79 -41.23
CA TYR A 169 9.53 0.33 -41.55
C TYR A 169 10.20 1.21 -42.59
N THR A 170 11.52 1.39 -42.45
CA THR A 170 12.39 1.98 -43.48
C THR A 170 13.64 1.12 -43.64
N GLY A 171 13.98 0.73 -44.87
CA GLY A 171 15.17 -0.10 -45.13
C GLY A 171 15.16 -1.47 -44.42
N GLY A 172 13.98 -1.98 -44.04
CA GLY A 172 13.83 -3.24 -43.32
C GLY A 172 13.96 -3.14 -41.79
N HIS A 173 14.24 -1.94 -41.24
CA HIS A 173 14.27 -1.65 -39.81
C HIS A 173 12.92 -1.09 -39.34
N LEU A 174 12.48 -1.48 -38.14
CA LEU A 174 11.29 -0.92 -37.50
C LEU A 174 11.58 0.51 -37.03
N THR A 175 11.00 1.50 -37.72
CA THR A 175 11.25 2.92 -37.45
C THR A 175 10.11 3.61 -36.71
N GLU A 176 8.93 2.99 -36.64
CA GLU A 176 7.74 3.59 -36.04
C GLU A 176 6.80 2.53 -35.47
N THR A 177 6.22 2.80 -34.31
CA THR A 177 5.06 2.07 -33.77
C THR A 177 3.96 3.03 -33.34
N VAL A 178 2.70 2.66 -33.61
CA VAL A 178 1.53 3.50 -33.32
C VAL A 178 0.49 2.66 -32.55
N ASN A 179 0.25 3.05 -31.29
CA ASN A 179 -0.74 2.45 -30.40
C ASN A 179 -2.15 3.05 -30.64
N SER A 180 -3.08 2.90 -29.69
CA SER A 180 -4.44 3.41 -29.85
C SER A 180 -4.56 4.94 -29.79
N SER A 181 -3.53 5.66 -29.32
CA SER A 181 -3.47 7.13 -29.36
C SER A 181 -3.38 7.68 -30.79
N GLY A 182 -2.90 6.87 -31.74
CA GLY A 182 -2.62 7.31 -33.11
C GLY A 182 -1.33 8.13 -33.25
N LEU A 183 -0.61 8.35 -32.15
CA LEU A 183 0.70 9.02 -32.15
C LEU A 183 1.84 7.99 -32.24
N PRO A 184 2.97 8.35 -32.86
CA PRO A 184 4.06 7.41 -33.12
C PRO A 184 5.19 7.47 -32.11
N LEU A 185 5.57 6.30 -31.58
CA LEU A 185 6.91 6.05 -31.02
C LEU A 185 7.87 5.77 -32.19
N ARG A 186 8.98 6.51 -32.26
CA ARG A 186 9.93 6.46 -33.39
C ARG A 186 11.27 5.91 -32.98
N PHE A 187 11.95 5.22 -33.89
CA PHE A 187 13.31 4.70 -33.70
C PHE A 187 14.24 5.19 -34.81
N THR A 188 15.45 5.58 -34.45
CA THR A 188 16.54 5.90 -35.41
C THR A 188 17.65 4.86 -35.30
N TYR A 189 18.41 4.67 -36.39
CA TYR A 189 19.42 3.63 -36.49
C TYR A 189 20.75 4.17 -37.05
N ASP A 190 21.86 3.54 -36.69
CA ASP A 190 23.15 3.70 -37.39
C ASP A 190 23.30 2.75 -38.59
N ALA A 191 24.46 2.79 -39.26
CA ALA A 191 24.74 1.98 -40.43
C ALA A 191 24.85 0.47 -40.11
N GLU A 192 25.17 0.14 -38.87
CA GLU A 192 25.27 -1.23 -38.32
C GLU A 192 23.91 -1.80 -37.89
N GLY A 193 22.84 -1.00 -38.00
CA GLY A 193 21.47 -1.39 -37.68
C GLY A 193 21.15 -1.38 -36.18
N ARG A 194 21.94 -0.66 -35.37
CA ARG A 194 21.69 -0.44 -33.94
C ARG A 194 20.81 0.79 -33.75
N ILE A 195 19.89 0.72 -32.81
CA ILE A 195 19.04 1.88 -32.49
C ILE A 195 19.89 2.96 -31.83
N THR A 196 19.94 4.15 -32.40
CA THR A 196 20.69 5.30 -31.86
C THR A 196 19.81 6.26 -31.07
N SER A 197 18.50 6.24 -31.30
CA SER A 197 17.54 6.92 -30.43
C SER A 197 16.14 6.34 -30.55
N TRP A 198 15.31 6.60 -29.54
CA TRP A 198 13.87 6.57 -29.68
C TRP A 198 13.25 7.91 -29.31
N THR A 199 12.10 8.22 -29.88
CA THR A 199 11.30 9.41 -29.58
C THR A 199 9.88 8.96 -29.28
N ASP A 200 9.42 9.21 -28.05
CA ASP A 200 8.10 8.81 -27.56
C ASP A 200 6.95 9.57 -28.23
N THR A 201 5.72 9.18 -27.91
CA THR A 201 4.52 9.80 -28.48
C THR A 201 4.29 11.24 -27.99
N ASN A 202 4.94 11.63 -26.89
CA ASN A 202 5.01 12.99 -26.36
C ASN A 202 6.16 13.81 -26.95
N SER A 203 6.86 13.28 -27.96
CA SER A 203 8.00 13.89 -28.64
C SER A 203 9.25 14.10 -27.77
N ARG A 204 9.42 13.30 -26.71
CA ARG A 204 10.66 13.27 -25.89
C ARG A 204 11.58 12.19 -26.42
N SER A 205 12.86 12.52 -26.52
CA SER A 205 13.84 11.64 -27.15
C SER A 205 14.85 11.10 -26.15
N TYR A 206 15.25 9.85 -26.36
CA TYR A 206 16.31 9.16 -25.65
C TYR A 206 17.32 8.63 -26.64
N SER A 207 18.60 8.78 -26.37
CA SER A 207 19.69 8.48 -27.31
C SER A 207 20.71 7.51 -26.74
N TYR A 208 21.42 6.82 -27.63
CA TYR A 208 22.48 5.87 -27.32
C TYR A 208 23.71 6.14 -28.20
N ALA A 209 24.88 6.02 -27.61
CA ALA A 209 26.17 5.97 -28.30
C ALA A 209 26.85 4.64 -28.01
N TYR A 210 27.56 4.10 -29.00
CA TYR A 210 28.14 2.76 -28.93
C TYR A 210 29.66 2.79 -29.14
N ASP A 211 30.34 1.77 -28.62
CA ASP A 211 31.68 1.41 -29.08
C ASP A 211 31.65 0.49 -30.31
N ASP A 212 32.82 -0.01 -30.71
CA ASP A 212 33.01 -0.93 -31.83
C ASP A 212 32.63 -2.40 -31.52
N ARG A 213 32.14 -2.68 -30.30
CA ARG A 213 31.67 -3.99 -29.84
C ARG A 213 30.17 -3.99 -29.51
N ASP A 214 29.43 -3.03 -30.05
CA ASP A 214 27.98 -2.86 -29.86
C ASP A 214 27.55 -2.57 -28.41
N ARG A 215 28.48 -2.15 -27.54
CA ARG A 215 28.20 -1.79 -26.15
C ARG A 215 27.88 -0.31 -26.04
N VAL A 216 26.97 0.05 -25.14
CA VAL A 216 26.55 1.44 -24.93
C VAL A 216 27.62 2.18 -24.13
N THR A 217 28.20 3.24 -24.66
CA THR A 217 29.19 4.07 -23.95
C THR A 217 28.58 5.33 -23.36
N ALA A 218 27.46 5.79 -23.91
CA ALA A 218 26.64 6.84 -23.35
C ALA A 218 25.18 6.62 -23.73
N GLU A 219 24.29 6.99 -22.83
CA GLU A 219 22.86 7.05 -23.10
C GLU A 219 22.25 8.24 -22.37
N GLY A 220 21.08 8.69 -22.79
CA GLY A 220 20.42 9.80 -22.13
C GLY A 220 19.26 10.40 -22.88
N GLY A 221 18.35 10.94 -22.08
CA GLY A 221 17.18 11.66 -22.51
C GLY A 221 17.39 13.15 -22.76
N GLU A 222 16.43 13.75 -23.47
CA GLU A 222 16.31 15.20 -23.59
C GLU A 222 16.35 15.88 -22.21
N GLY A 223 16.91 17.09 -22.13
CA GLY A 223 17.03 17.84 -20.87
C GLY A 223 18.10 17.30 -19.90
N GLY A 224 18.84 16.25 -20.28
CA GLY A 224 19.85 15.62 -19.43
C GLY A 224 19.31 14.48 -18.57
N HIS A 225 18.00 14.22 -18.62
CA HIS A 225 17.38 13.15 -17.84
C HIS A 225 17.99 11.79 -18.20
N TYR A 226 18.32 10.99 -17.18
CA TYR A 226 18.89 9.65 -17.31
C TYR A 226 20.13 9.59 -18.21
N THR A 227 20.92 10.66 -18.25
CA THR A 227 22.20 10.69 -18.99
C THR A 227 23.29 9.90 -18.28
N PHE A 228 23.52 8.66 -18.71
CA PHE A 228 24.56 7.80 -18.17
C PHE A 228 25.77 7.69 -19.10
N ARG A 229 26.95 7.55 -18.51
CA ARG A 229 28.18 7.18 -19.25
C ARG A 229 28.76 5.90 -18.69
N PHE A 230 29.22 5.05 -19.61
CA PHE A 230 29.78 3.75 -19.27
C PHE A 230 31.25 3.67 -19.72
N THR A 231 32.09 3.14 -18.85
CA THR A 231 33.44 2.70 -19.19
C THR A 231 33.58 1.23 -18.83
N TYR A 232 33.94 0.40 -19.79
CA TYR A 232 34.11 -1.04 -19.63
C TYR A 232 35.59 -1.40 -19.46
N GLU A 233 35.85 -2.62 -18.98
CA GLU A 233 37.22 -3.20 -18.95
C GLU A 233 38.21 -2.39 -18.10
N GLY A 234 37.72 -1.67 -17.08
CA GLY A 234 38.55 -1.05 -16.06
C GLY A 234 39.14 -2.07 -15.07
N THR A 235 40.00 -1.58 -14.18
CA THR A 235 40.60 -2.36 -13.09
C THR A 235 40.50 -1.60 -11.78
N ASP A 236 40.33 -2.29 -10.66
CA ASP A 236 40.38 -1.71 -9.32
C ASP A 236 41.50 -2.39 -8.49
N PRO A 237 42.46 -1.63 -7.91
CA PRO A 237 43.55 -2.19 -7.12
C PRO A 237 43.12 -3.01 -5.90
N ASP A 238 41.95 -2.70 -5.32
CA ASP A 238 41.40 -3.41 -4.16
C ASP A 238 40.72 -4.73 -4.55
N PHE A 239 40.47 -4.94 -5.86
CA PHE A 239 39.76 -6.07 -6.43
C PHE A 239 40.52 -6.67 -7.63
N GLN A 240 41.74 -7.12 -7.37
CA GLN A 240 42.61 -7.70 -8.40
C GLN A 240 41.98 -8.94 -9.06
N GLY A 241 42.14 -9.04 -10.38
CA GLY A 241 41.59 -10.15 -11.18
C GLY A 241 40.15 -9.96 -11.64
N LEU A 242 39.47 -8.90 -11.19
CA LEU A 242 38.14 -8.53 -11.66
C LEU A 242 38.20 -7.40 -12.69
N CYS A 243 37.32 -7.49 -13.70
CA CYS A 243 37.04 -6.42 -14.64
C CYS A 243 36.06 -5.42 -14.01
N VAL A 244 36.22 -4.13 -14.28
CA VAL A 244 35.36 -3.08 -13.73
C VAL A 244 34.58 -2.38 -14.84
N THR A 245 33.25 -2.39 -14.71
CA THR A 245 32.40 -1.47 -15.46
C THR A 245 32.05 -0.27 -14.58
N THR A 246 32.34 0.94 -15.06
CA THR A 246 32.04 2.19 -14.37
C THR A 246 30.84 2.85 -15.01
N LEU A 247 29.84 3.18 -14.20
CA LEU A 247 28.65 3.94 -14.57
C LEU A 247 28.74 5.33 -13.91
N THR A 248 28.61 6.39 -14.70
CA THR A 248 28.56 7.78 -14.21
C THR A 248 27.15 8.34 -14.45
N SER A 249 26.48 8.78 -13.39
CA SER A 249 25.15 9.42 -13.44
C SER A 249 25.21 10.83 -14.04
N PRO A 250 24.05 11.43 -14.39
CA PRO A 250 23.97 12.84 -14.79
C PRO A 250 24.62 13.83 -13.82
N GLU A 251 24.53 13.66 -12.50
CA GLU A 251 25.20 14.52 -11.49
C GLU A 251 26.69 14.20 -11.33
N GLY A 252 27.19 13.18 -12.04
CA GLY A 252 28.56 12.71 -11.93
C GLY A 252 28.80 11.74 -10.77
N ALA A 253 27.75 11.18 -10.16
CA ALA A 253 27.90 10.09 -9.18
C ALA A 253 28.40 8.83 -9.88
N VAL A 254 29.34 8.09 -9.27
CA VAL A 254 30.03 6.97 -9.90
C VAL A 254 29.71 5.66 -9.18
N SER A 255 29.07 4.73 -9.89
CA SER A 255 28.92 3.33 -9.48
C SER A 255 29.89 2.45 -10.23
N ARG A 256 30.41 1.40 -9.58
CA ARG A 256 31.35 0.45 -10.21
C ARG A 256 30.87 -0.98 -10.01
N TYR A 257 30.80 -1.73 -11.10
CA TYR A 257 30.42 -3.14 -11.12
C TYR A 257 31.67 -4.00 -11.32
N LEU A 258 31.87 -4.95 -10.43
CA LEU A 258 32.99 -5.89 -10.43
C LEU A 258 32.56 -7.18 -11.14
N ILE A 259 33.28 -7.54 -12.18
CA ILE A 259 32.94 -8.62 -13.12
C ILE A 259 34.04 -9.67 -13.10
N ASP A 260 33.67 -10.93 -12.92
CA ASP A 260 34.61 -12.06 -12.94
C ASP A 260 34.94 -12.54 -14.38
N ASP A 261 35.75 -13.60 -14.48
CA ASP A 261 36.16 -14.20 -15.75
C ASP A 261 35.02 -14.96 -16.46
N ARG A 262 33.90 -15.20 -15.77
CA ARG A 262 32.65 -15.76 -16.31
C ARG A 262 31.63 -14.69 -16.69
N HIS A 263 32.03 -13.42 -16.70
CA HIS A 263 31.17 -12.26 -16.99
C HIS A 263 30.00 -12.08 -16.02
N GLN A 264 30.14 -12.55 -14.77
CA GLN A 264 29.15 -12.37 -13.71
C GLN A 264 29.47 -11.14 -12.87
N VAL A 265 28.43 -10.40 -12.43
CA VAL A 265 28.59 -9.27 -11.52
C VAL A 265 28.74 -9.79 -10.08
N VAL A 266 29.98 -9.87 -9.60
CA VAL A 266 30.32 -10.40 -8.27
C VAL A 266 30.39 -9.32 -7.19
N GLY A 267 30.31 -8.05 -7.57
CA GLY A 267 30.13 -6.95 -6.62
C GLY A 267 29.74 -5.63 -7.26
N GLU A 268 29.19 -4.75 -6.44
CA GLU A 268 28.80 -3.39 -6.81
C GLU A 268 29.31 -2.43 -5.75
N ILE A 269 29.96 -1.35 -6.19
CA ILE A 269 30.43 -0.25 -5.35
C ILE A 269 29.55 0.95 -5.66
N ASP A 270 28.76 1.38 -4.67
CA ASP A 270 27.89 2.54 -4.82
C ASP A 270 28.69 3.86 -4.83
N PRO A 271 28.05 4.99 -5.18
CA PRO A 271 28.71 6.30 -5.19
C PRO A 271 29.23 6.79 -3.84
N ASN A 272 28.79 6.19 -2.74
CA ASN A 272 29.27 6.47 -1.38
C ASN A 272 30.39 5.50 -0.94
N GLY A 273 30.80 4.55 -1.80
CA GLY A 273 31.84 3.57 -1.54
C GLY A 273 31.37 2.32 -0.77
N ALA A 274 30.07 2.13 -0.55
CA ALA A 274 29.54 0.90 0.01
C ALA A 274 29.67 -0.24 -1.01
N VAL A 275 30.16 -1.40 -0.57
CA VAL A 275 30.39 -2.56 -1.44
C VAL A 275 29.40 -3.65 -1.13
N THR A 276 28.57 -4.03 -2.09
CA THR A 276 27.81 -5.27 -2.04
C THR A 276 28.52 -6.36 -2.84
N ARG A 277 28.44 -7.62 -2.41
CA ARG A 277 29.06 -8.75 -3.09
C ARG A 277 28.05 -9.87 -3.32
N THR A 278 28.15 -10.52 -4.46
CA THR A 278 27.35 -11.69 -4.83
C THR A 278 28.30 -12.84 -5.14
N ALA A 279 28.05 -14.00 -4.54
CA ALA A 279 28.76 -15.23 -4.86
C ALA A 279 27.83 -16.16 -5.66
N TYR A 280 28.40 -16.82 -6.67
CA TYR A 280 27.72 -17.77 -7.53
C TYR A 280 28.33 -19.16 -7.39
N ASP A 281 27.55 -20.20 -7.73
CA ASP A 281 28.08 -21.54 -7.97
C ASP A 281 28.50 -21.74 -9.44
N ASP A 282 29.02 -22.93 -9.77
CA ASP A 282 29.47 -23.26 -11.13
C ASP A 282 28.37 -23.20 -12.20
N ALA A 283 27.10 -23.26 -11.78
CA ALA A 283 25.91 -23.14 -12.63
C ALA A 283 25.40 -21.69 -12.72
N GLY A 284 26.09 -20.72 -12.11
CA GLY A 284 25.72 -19.30 -12.12
C GLY A 284 24.57 -18.92 -11.19
N ARG A 285 24.21 -19.79 -10.23
CA ARG A 285 23.16 -19.52 -9.25
C ARG A 285 23.74 -18.78 -8.05
N THR A 286 23.04 -17.75 -7.56
CA THR A 286 23.48 -17.00 -6.38
C THR A 286 23.49 -17.89 -5.13
N ILE A 287 24.63 -18.04 -4.46
CA ILE A 287 24.76 -18.82 -3.22
C ILE A 287 24.97 -17.94 -1.98
N ALA A 288 25.41 -16.69 -2.16
CA ALA A 288 25.48 -15.72 -1.07
C ALA A 288 25.39 -14.28 -1.58
N GLN A 289 24.86 -13.41 -0.74
CA GLN A 289 24.89 -11.95 -0.90
C GLN A 289 25.39 -11.31 0.39
N THR A 290 26.38 -10.44 0.27
CA THR A 290 26.96 -9.68 1.39
C THR A 290 26.71 -8.20 1.17
N ASP A 291 26.12 -7.52 2.15
CA ASP A 291 25.86 -6.08 2.07
C ASP A 291 27.07 -5.22 2.47
N GLY A 292 26.91 -3.89 2.37
CA GLY A 292 27.96 -2.92 2.71
C GLY A 292 28.42 -2.93 4.17
N LEU A 293 27.72 -3.63 5.07
CA LEU A 293 28.13 -3.83 6.47
C LEU A 293 28.80 -5.19 6.70
N GLY A 294 28.99 -6.00 5.65
CA GLY A 294 29.56 -7.34 5.75
C GLY A 294 28.56 -8.41 6.22
N ARG A 295 27.25 -8.09 6.26
CA ARG A 295 26.20 -9.03 6.66
C ARG A 295 25.86 -9.93 5.48
N THR A 296 25.90 -11.25 5.69
CA THR A 296 25.75 -12.22 4.59
C THR A 296 24.44 -13.01 4.69
N THR A 297 23.69 -13.03 3.60
CA THR A 297 22.56 -13.95 3.39
C THR A 297 23.04 -15.07 2.46
N GLY A 298 22.87 -16.33 2.88
CA GLY A 298 23.22 -17.52 2.09
C GLY A 298 21.98 -18.18 1.47
N PHE A 299 22.14 -18.78 0.30
CA PHE A 299 21.09 -19.47 -0.44
C PHE A 299 21.50 -20.91 -0.75
N ARG A 300 20.61 -21.86 -0.48
CA ARG A 300 20.84 -23.27 -0.81
C ARG A 300 19.88 -23.73 -1.89
N HIS A 301 20.42 -24.44 -2.86
CA HIS A 301 19.65 -24.99 -3.97
C HIS A 301 19.70 -26.51 -3.95
N ASP A 302 18.67 -27.16 -4.46
CA ASP A 302 18.71 -28.59 -4.76
C ASP A 302 19.51 -28.88 -6.06
N GLY A 303 19.55 -30.15 -6.47
CA GLY A 303 20.22 -30.58 -7.71
C GLY A 303 19.58 -30.02 -8.99
N HIS A 304 18.33 -29.56 -8.93
CA HIS A 304 17.60 -28.97 -10.06
C HIS A 304 17.70 -27.44 -10.09
N GLY A 305 18.18 -26.81 -9.02
CA GLY A 305 18.32 -25.35 -8.91
C GLY A 305 17.19 -24.65 -8.18
N HIS A 306 16.28 -25.39 -7.56
CA HIS A 306 15.24 -24.80 -6.73
C HIS A 306 15.77 -24.39 -5.36
N LEU A 307 15.31 -23.26 -4.83
CA LEU A 307 15.73 -22.71 -3.54
C LEU A 307 15.14 -23.54 -2.38
N THR A 308 15.99 -24.19 -1.59
CA THR A 308 15.62 -25.05 -0.44
C THR A 308 15.96 -24.43 0.92
N GLY A 309 16.78 -23.37 0.96
CA GLY A 309 17.13 -22.72 2.22
C GLY A 309 17.67 -21.30 2.05
N VAL A 310 17.38 -20.45 3.02
CA VAL A 310 17.88 -19.08 3.14
C VAL A 310 18.47 -18.88 4.53
N LEU A 311 19.80 -18.89 4.62
CA LEU A 311 20.54 -18.58 5.85
C LEU A 311 20.60 -17.06 6.00
N ARG A 312 20.03 -16.52 7.08
CA ARG A 312 19.96 -15.09 7.32
C ARG A 312 21.21 -14.59 8.05
N PRO A 313 21.51 -13.27 8.00
CA PRO A 313 22.70 -12.71 8.65
C PRO A 313 22.77 -12.88 10.17
N ASP A 314 21.66 -13.13 10.85
CA ASP A 314 21.61 -13.43 12.30
C ASP A 314 21.84 -14.92 12.62
N GLY A 315 22.14 -15.75 11.62
CA GLY A 315 22.40 -17.18 11.75
C GLY A 315 21.15 -18.07 11.78
N THR A 316 19.96 -17.47 11.79
CA THR A 316 18.70 -18.22 11.68
C THR A 316 18.37 -18.49 10.21
N GLU A 317 17.38 -19.35 9.96
CA GLU A 317 17.16 -19.87 8.61
C GLU A 317 15.69 -20.08 8.26
N ILE A 318 15.36 -19.92 6.97
CA ILE A 318 14.13 -20.43 6.35
C ILE A 318 14.48 -21.67 5.53
N THR A 319 13.76 -22.78 5.69
CA THR A 319 13.98 -24.00 4.89
C THR A 319 12.71 -24.45 4.18
N ALA A 320 12.86 -25.09 3.02
CA ALA A 320 11.78 -25.74 2.30
C ALA A 320 12.17 -27.15 1.84
N THR A 321 11.22 -28.10 1.93
CA THR A 321 11.31 -29.37 1.19
C THR A 321 10.39 -29.29 0.00
N LEU A 322 10.89 -29.67 -1.17
CA LEU A 322 10.19 -29.52 -2.43
C LEU A 322 9.75 -30.88 -2.99
N ASP A 323 8.75 -30.89 -3.86
CA ASP A 323 8.45 -32.04 -4.72
C ASP A 323 9.33 -32.04 -6.00
N GLU A 324 9.08 -32.98 -6.91
CA GLU A 324 9.83 -33.11 -8.17
C GLU A 324 9.64 -31.93 -9.15
N HIS A 325 8.61 -31.11 -8.94
CA HIS A 325 8.30 -29.92 -9.73
C HIS A 325 8.75 -28.62 -9.04
N GLY A 326 9.50 -28.72 -7.94
CA GLY A 326 9.95 -27.56 -7.17
C GLY A 326 8.89 -26.94 -6.26
N ASN A 327 7.70 -27.56 -6.13
CA ASN A 327 6.65 -27.01 -5.26
C ASN A 327 6.98 -27.25 -3.78
N PRO A 328 6.76 -26.26 -2.88
CA PRO A 328 7.13 -26.35 -1.48
C PRO A 328 6.16 -27.20 -0.64
N LEU A 329 6.47 -28.48 -0.43
CA LEU A 329 5.67 -29.39 0.42
C LEU A 329 5.69 -29.01 1.91
N ARG A 330 6.82 -28.50 2.39
CA ARG A 330 7.00 -28.10 3.80
C ARG A 330 7.88 -26.88 3.86
N ILE A 331 7.44 -25.83 4.54
CA ILE A 331 8.23 -24.61 4.79
C ILE A 331 8.41 -24.48 6.29
N THR A 332 9.63 -24.22 6.74
CA THR A 332 9.92 -23.88 8.15
C THR A 332 10.47 -22.48 8.23
N ASP A 333 9.81 -21.63 9.01
CA ASP A 333 10.28 -20.27 9.24
C ASP A 333 11.45 -20.22 10.24
N PRO A 334 12.04 -19.04 10.48
CA PRO A 334 13.15 -18.89 11.40
C PRO A 334 12.81 -19.06 12.88
N ALA A 335 11.53 -19.09 13.24
CA ALA A 335 11.06 -19.39 14.59
C ALA A 335 10.76 -20.89 14.79
N GLY A 336 10.85 -21.70 13.72
CA GLY A 336 10.57 -23.13 13.74
C GLY A 336 9.10 -23.49 13.46
N ALA A 337 8.26 -22.51 13.12
CA ALA A 337 6.88 -22.76 12.71
C ALA A 337 6.87 -23.42 11.33
N VAL A 338 5.94 -24.35 11.12
CA VAL A 338 5.93 -25.23 9.93
C VAL A 338 4.61 -25.12 9.18
N TRP A 339 4.69 -24.83 7.89
CA TRP A 339 3.57 -24.92 6.96
C TRP A 339 3.72 -26.19 6.14
N HIS A 340 2.62 -26.90 5.94
CA HIS A 340 2.54 -28.04 5.03
C HIS A 340 1.64 -27.69 3.86
N GLN A 341 2.04 -28.10 2.66
CA GLN A 341 1.27 -27.90 1.46
C GLN A 341 1.12 -29.22 0.71
N SER A 342 0.04 -29.32 -0.05
CA SER A 342 -0.17 -30.43 -0.96
C SER A 342 -0.54 -29.89 -2.31
N PHE A 343 -0.02 -30.51 -3.35
CA PHE A 343 -0.22 -30.14 -4.73
C PHE A 343 -0.85 -31.31 -5.48
N ASP A 344 -1.64 -31.02 -6.49
CA ASP A 344 -2.06 -32.03 -7.45
C ASP A 344 -0.94 -32.32 -8.47
N PRO A 345 -1.08 -33.35 -9.35
CA PRO A 345 -0.05 -33.68 -10.34
C PRO A 345 0.26 -32.58 -11.37
N THR A 346 -0.54 -31.51 -11.42
CA THR A 346 -0.30 -30.36 -12.30
C THR A 346 0.39 -29.19 -11.58
N GLY A 347 0.74 -29.37 -10.29
CA GLY A 347 1.43 -28.37 -9.48
C GLY A 347 0.49 -27.33 -8.85
N ARG A 348 -0.83 -27.57 -8.80
CA ARG A 348 -1.78 -26.64 -8.16
C ARG A 348 -1.96 -26.98 -6.69
N ARG A 349 -1.88 -25.99 -5.80
CA ARG A 349 -1.98 -26.19 -4.34
C ARG A 349 -3.40 -26.58 -3.93
N THR A 350 -3.60 -27.82 -3.51
CA THR A 350 -4.90 -28.35 -3.07
C THR A 350 -5.17 -28.15 -1.58
N SER A 351 -4.12 -28.03 -0.77
CA SER A 351 -4.26 -27.66 0.64
C SER A 351 -3.05 -26.91 1.20
N LEU A 352 -3.31 -26.06 2.19
CA LEU A 352 -2.34 -25.40 3.04
C LEU A 352 -2.70 -25.68 4.50
N THR A 353 -1.81 -26.30 5.25
CA THR A 353 -1.92 -26.48 6.69
C THR A 353 -0.95 -25.54 7.39
N ASP A 354 -1.46 -24.68 8.25
CA ASP A 354 -0.65 -23.74 9.02
C ASP A 354 0.03 -24.41 10.24
N PRO A 355 0.96 -23.72 10.92
CA PRO A 355 1.60 -24.20 12.14
C PRO A 355 0.68 -24.57 13.31
N LEU A 356 -0.59 -24.12 13.29
CA LEU A 356 -1.61 -24.44 14.29
C LEU A 356 -2.44 -25.67 13.89
N GLY A 357 -2.15 -26.29 12.74
CA GLY A 357 -2.88 -27.43 12.19
C GLY A 357 -4.15 -27.06 11.43
N GLN A 358 -4.38 -25.77 11.16
CA GLN A 358 -5.56 -25.29 10.45
C GLN A 358 -5.39 -25.44 8.95
N VAL A 359 -6.40 -26.01 8.28
CA VAL A 359 -6.30 -26.42 6.88
C VAL A 359 -7.21 -25.59 6.00
N THR A 360 -6.62 -24.86 5.05
CA THR A 360 -7.34 -24.27 3.91
C THR A 360 -7.24 -25.20 2.71
N ARG A 361 -8.34 -25.39 1.98
CA ARG A 361 -8.41 -26.25 0.79
C ARG A 361 -8.81 -25.46 -0.44
N SER A 362 -8.26 -25.84 -1.58
CA SER A 362 -8.57 -25.23 -2.87
C SER A 362 -8.90 -26.32 -3.89
N THR A 363 -9.87 -26.03 -4.76
CA THR A 363 -10.24 -26.91 -5.87
C THR A 363 -10.22 -26.15 -7.19
N TYR A 364 -9.90 -26.89 -8.26
CA TYR A 364 -9.65 -26.32 -9.58
C TYR A 364 -10.45 -27.07 -10.64
N THR A 365 -10.73 -26.39 -11.75
CA THR A 365 -11.16 -27.04 -12.99
C THR A 365 -10.02 -27.86 -13.62
N ALA A 366 -10.34 -28.66 -14.63
CA ALA A 366 -9.32 -29.37 -15.41
C ALA A 366 -8.29 -28.40 -16.03
N ASN A 367 -8.74 -27.26 -16.55
CA ASN A 367 -7.88 -26.22 -17.13
C ASN A 367 -7.23 -25.28 -16.09
N GLY A 368 -7.28 -25.60 -14.79
CA GLY A 368 -6.51 -24.92 -13.75
C GLY A 368 -7.14 -23.67 -13.14
N ALA A 369 -8.36 -23.31 -13.51
CA ALA A 369 -9.08 -22.20 -12.89
C ALA A 369 -9.54 -22.57 -11.47
N LEU A 370 -9.31 -21.69 -10.49
CA LEU A 370 -9.75 -21.86 -9.11
C LEU A 370 -11.28 -21.76 -9.02
N ILE A 371 -11.94 -22.77 -8.45
CA ILE A 371 -13.42 -22.84 -8.37
C ILE A 371 -13.97 -22.94 -6.95
N ALA A 372 -13.15 -23.30 -5.96
CA ALA A 372 -13.54 -23.16 -4.56
C ALA A 372 -12.33 -22.97 -3.65
N VAL A 373 -12.55 -22.21 -2.58
CA VAL A 373 -11.66 -22.11 -1.42
C VAL A 373 -12.47 -22.39 -0.18
N THR A 374 -12.04 -23.38 0.61
CA THR A 374 -12.66 -23.77 1.88
C THR A 374 -11.70 -23.44 3.01
N ASP A 375 -12.14 -22.62 3.96
CA ASP A 375 -11.36 -22.23 5.12
C ASP A 375 -11.31 -23.36 6.19
N PRO A 376 -10.53 -23.18 7.28
CA PRO A 376 -10.46 -24.17 8.36
C PRO A 376 -11.76 -24.43 9.12
N LEU A 377 -12.76 -23.53 9.03
CA LEU A 377 -14.09 -23.70 9.62
C LEU A 377 -15.07 -24.40 8.66
N GLY A 378 -14.66 -24.72 7.44
CA GLY A 378 -15.49 -25.35 6.42
C GLY A 378 -16.30 -24.36 5.57
N ALA A 379 -16.14 -23.05 5.79
CA ALA A 379 -16.78 -22.04 4.99
C ALA A 379 -16.17 -22.02 3.59
N THR A 380 -17.02 -22.09 2.56
CA THR A 380 -16.57 -22.29 1.17
C THR A 380 -17.02 -21.15 0.27
N THR A 381 -16.06 -20.40 -0.25
CA THR A 381 -16.27 -19.47 -1.37
C THR A 381 -16.21 -20.25 -2.68
N ARG A 382 -17.18 -20.03 -3.57
CA ARG A 382 -17.26 -20.68 -4.88
C ARG A 382 -17.05 -19.67 -5.99
N ILE A 383 -16.32 -20.09 -7.02
CA ILE A 383 -15.96 -19.24 -8.15
C ILE A 383 -16.36 -19.96 -9.43
N ARG A 384 -17.05 -19.25 -10.33
CA ARG A 384 -17.23 -19.65 -11.72
C ARG A 384 -16.33 -18.81 -12.58
N CYS A 385 -15.65 -19.44 -13.52
CA CYS A 385 -14.74 -18.78 -14.42
C CYS A 385 -15.17 -18.96 -15.88
N ASP A 386 -14.70 -18.05 -16.73
CA ASP A 386 -14.73 -18.23 -18.18
C ASP A 386 -13.65 -19.23 -18.66
N ALA A 387 -13.54 -19.42 -19.97
CA ALA A 387 -12.59 -20.36 -20.57
C ALA A 387 -11.12 -19.95 -20.36
N ALA A 388 -10.84 -18.66 -20.17
CA ALA A 388 -9.51 -18.18 -19.81
C ALA A 388 -9.21 -18.39 -18.31
N GLY A 389 -10.21 -18.78 -17.51
CA GLY A 389 -10.10 -19.00 -16.08
C GLY A 389 -10.32 -17.74 -15.25
N LEU A 390 -10.86 -16.67 -15.85
CA LEU A 390 -11.15 -15.43 -15.15
C LEU A 390 -12.52 -15.52 -14.46
N PRO A 391 -12.67 -15.02 -13.22
CA PRO A 391 -13.95 -15.06 -12.51
C PRO A 391 -15.06 -14.33 -13.28
N THR A 392 -16.21 -14.97 -13.39
CA THR A 392 -17.49 -14.44 -13.90
C THR A 392 -18.55 -14.38 -12.80
N GLU A 393 -18.48 -15.28 -11.81
CA GLU A 393 -19.32 -15.26 -10.60
C GLU A 393 -18.46 -15.64 -9.39
N VAL A 394 -18.60 -14.89 -8.30
CA VAL A 394 -18.00 -15.23 -7.00
C VAL A 394 -19.11 -15.26 -5.95
N THR A 395 -19.33 -16.43 -5.38
CA THR A 395 -20.35 -16.68 -4.34
C THR A 395 -19.65 -16.92 -3.01
N ASP A 396 -19.94 -16.08 -2.03
CA ASP A 396 -19.41 -16.22 -0.67
C ASP A 396 -20.01 -17.45 0.06
N PRO A 397 -19.50 -17.80 1.26
CA PRO A 397 -20.02 -18.93 2.03
C PRO A 397 -21.49 -18.81 2.46
N LEU A 398 -22.06 -17.60 2.45
CA LEU A 398 -23.46 -17.31 2.81
C LEU A 398 -24.40 -17.33 1.59
N GLY A 399 -23.87 -17.41 0.37
CA GLY A 399 -24.62 -17.43 -0.89
C GLY A 399 -24.73 -16.09 -1.60
N ALA A 400 -24.14 -15.01 -1.07
CA ALA A 400 -24.10 -13.72 -1.73
C ALA A 400 -23.17 -13.79 -2.94
N THR A 401 -23.65 -13.34 -4.11
CA THR A 401 -22.94 -13.53 -5.39
C THR A 401 -22.65 -12.21 -6.07
N THR A 402 -21.37 -11.99 -6.43
CA THR A 402 -20.92 -10.88 -7.27
C THR A 402 -20.69 -11.38 -8.69
N TYR A 403 -21.18 -10.64 -9.70
CA TYR A 403 -21.04 -10.99 -11.11
C TYR A 403 -20.09 -10.05 -11.84
N TYR A 404 -19.29 -10.61 -12.74
CA TYR A 404 -18.34 -9.89 -13.59
C TYR A 404 -18.68 -10.12 -15.05
N ARG A 405 -18.85 -9.05 -15.81
CA ARG A 405 -18.86 -9.11 -17.28
C ARG A 405 -17.59 -8.50 -17.80
N ARG A 406 -16.93 -9.21 -18.72
CA ARG A 406 -15.61 -8.84 -19.22
C ARG A 406 -15.67 -8.32 -20.64
N ASP A 407 -14.75 -7.42 -20.97
CA ASP A 407 -14.50 -7.00 -22.35
C ASP A 407 -13.64 -8.04 -23.10
N LEU A 408 -13.35 -7.77 -24.37
CA LEU A 408 -12.57 -8.66 -25.25
C LEU A 408 -11.11 -8.82 -24.81
N PHE A 409 -10.61 -7.95 -23.92
CA PHE A 409 -9.27 -8.01 -23.34
C PHE A 409 -9.27 -8.72 -21.97
N GLY A 410 -10.41 -9.25 -21.52
CA GLY A 410 -10.53 -9.94 -20.23
C GLY A 410 -10.70 -9.01 -19.02
N ARG A 411 -10.84 -7.69 -19.23
CA ARG A 411 -11.00 -6.71 -18.14
C ARG A 411 -12.46 -6.59 -17.75
N ALA A 412 -12.75 -6.22 -16.50
CA ALA A 412 -14.14 -6.03 -16.07
C ALA A 412 -14.76 -4.82 -16.77
N ALA A 413 -15.77 -5.05 -17.59
CA ALA A 413 -16.61 -4.01 -18.19
C ALA A 413 -17.79 -3.66 -17.26
N THR A 414 -18.28 -4.63 -16.50
CA THR A 414 -19.29 -4.40 -15.45
C THR A 414 -19.06 -5.28 -14.24
N VAL A 415 -19.30 -4.73 -13.05
CA VAL A 415 -19.38 -5.46 -11.79
C VAL A 415 -20.77 -5.26 -11.21
N ILE A 416 -21.44 -6.36 -10.84
CA ILE A 416 -22.77 -6.36 -10.24
C ILE A 416 -22.62 -6.96 -8.85
N ASP A 417 -22.89 -6.16 -7.81
CA ASP A 417 -22.80 -6.60 -6.42
C ASP A 417 -23.95 -7.58 -6.05
N PRO A 418 -23.91 -8.21 -4.87
CA PRO A 418 -24.96 -9.13 -4.43
C PRO A 418 -26.37 -8.54 -4.30
N LEU A 419 -26.50 -7.20 -4.34
CA LEU A 419 -27.77 -6.48 -4.27
C LEU A 419 -28.26 -6.02 -5.66
N GLY A 420 -27.48 -6.29 -6.72
CA GLY A 420 -27.78 -5.88 -8.09
C GLY A 420 -27.28 -4.49 -8.47
N ALA A 421 -26.58 -3.79 -7.58
CA ALA A 421 -25.97 -2.50 -7.90
C ALA A 421 -24.85 -2.72 -8.93
N THR A 422 -24.96 -2.02 -10.06
CA THR A 422 -24.06 -2.20 -11.20
C THR A 422 -23.09 -1.03 -11.31
N THR A 423 -21.80 -1.33 -11.35
CA THR A 423 -20.74 -0.39 -11.75
C THR A 423 -20.22 -0.78 -13.12
N ALA A 424 -20.12 0.18 -14.04
CA ALA A 424 -19.64 -0.04 -15.41
C ALA A 424 -18.33 0.70 -15.67
N PHE A 425 -17.46 0.10 -16.50
CA PHE A 425 -16.14 0.61 -16.84
C PHE A 425 -15.92 0.57 -18.34
N THR A 426 -15.24 1.58 -18.88
CA THR A 426 -14.66 1.53 -20.22
C THR A 426 -13.16 1.77 -20.15
N TRP A 427 -12.42 1.12 -21.02
CA TRP A 427 -10.96 1.05 -20.97
C TRP A 427 -10.37 1.42 -22.34
N SER A 428 -9.16 1.98 -22.36
CA SER A 428 -8.35 2.11 -23.57
C SER A 428 -7.91 0.73 -24.07
N VAL A 429 -7.20 0.65 -25.20
CA VAL A 429 -6.58 -0.61 -25.65
C VAL A 429 -5.50 -1.06 -24.65
N GLU A 430 -4.71 -0.10 -24.17
CA GLU A 430 -3.55 -0.29 -23.29
C GLU A 430 -3.93 -0.59 -21.82
N GLY A 431 -5.22 -0.50 -21.45
CA GLY A 431 -5.68 -0.85 -20.10
C GLY A 431 -5.93 0.32 -19.17
N HIS A 432 -5.87 1.56 -19.67
CA HIS A 432 -6.19 2.73 -18.86
C HIS A 432 -7.71 2.92 -18.75
N LEU A 433 -8.20 3.23 -17.54
CA LEU A 433 -9.63 3.46 -17.30
C LEU A 433 -10.06 4.77 -17.96
N LEU A 434 -11.03 4.75 -18.88
CA LEU A 434 -11.53 5.95 -19.58
C LEU A 434 -12.80 6.50 -18.95
N HIS A 435 -13.71 5.63 -18.51
CA HIS A 435 -14.97 6.02 -17.90
C HIS A 435 -15.39 5.03 -16.81
N ARG A 436 -16.01 5.54 -15.76
CA ARG A 436 -16.66 4.76 -14.70
C ARG A 436 -18.06 5.30 -14.46
N SER A 437 -19.06 4.43 -14.50
CA SER A 437 -20.44 4.76 -14.09
C SER A 437 -20.78 3.99 -12.83
N GLY A 438 -21.15 4.71 -11.78
CA GLY A 438 -21.67 4.15 -10.54
C GLY A 438 -23.14 3.71 -10.66
N PRO A 439 -23.63 2.93 -9.68
CA PRO A 439 -25.01 2.46 -9.63
C PRO A 439 -26.05 3.56 -9.35
N ASP A 440 -25.62 4.75 -8.93
CA ASP A 440 -26.46 5.96 -8.81
C ASP A 440 -26.46 6.83 -10.07
N GLY A 441 -25.78 6.38 -11.14
CA GLY A 441 -25.64 7.11 -12.39
C GLY A 441 -24.55 8.18 -12.38
N ALA A 442 -23.83 8.37 -11.26
CA ALA A 442 -22.66 9.24 -11.23
C ALA A 442 -21.58 8.70 -12.17
N THR A 443 -20.97 9.60 -12.94
CA THR A 443 -19.99 9.27 -13.98
C THR A 443 -18.68 9.97 -13.74
N GLU A 444 -17.57 9.23 -13.79
CA GLU A 444 -16.22 9.77 -13.80
C GLU A 444 -15.56 9.45 -15.15
N SER A 445 -14.64 10.31 -15.58
CA SER A 445 -13.84 10.05 -16.79
C SER A 445 -12.39 10.49 -16.64
N TRP A 446 -11.52 9.85 -17.40
CA TRP A 446 -10.09 10.13 -17.43
C TRP A 446 -9.63 10.25 -18.87
N THR A 447 -8.66 11.12 -19.09
CA THR A 447 -7.95 11.21 -20.36
C THR A 447 -6.46 10.99 -20.14
N TYR A 448 -5.79 10.51 -21.17
CA TYR A 448 -4.37 10.16 -21.14
C TYR A 448 -3.69 10.73 -22.39
N ASP A 449 -2.39 11.01 -22.29
CA ASP A 449 -1.56 11.23 -23.46
C ASP A 449 -1.18 9.90 -24.14
N GLY A 450 -0.31 9.93 -25.15
CA GLY A 450 0.04 8.73 -25.92
C GLY A 450 0.93 7.72 -25.17
N GLU A 451 1.63 8.16 -24.10
CA GLU A 451 2.44 7.33 -23.20
C GLU A 451 1.60 6.74 -22.05
N GLY A 452 0.33 7.14 -21.92
CA GLY A 452 -0.55 6.65 -20.88
C GLY A 452 -0.51 7.49 -19.61
N ASN A 453 0.06 8.69 -19.63
CA ASN A 453 0.00 9.61 -18.50
C ASN A 453 -1.38 10.24 -18.41
N ARG A 454 -1.99 10.21 -17.22
CA ARG A 454 -3.33 10.77 -17.00
C ARG A 454 -3.28 12.29 -17.12
N THR A 455 -3.80 12.89 -18.19
CA THR A 455 -3.81 14.35 -18.39
C THR A 455 -5.00 15.03 -17.73
N THR A 456 -6.15 14.36 -17.59
CA THR A 456 -7.29 14.87 -16.82
C THR A 456 -8.03 13.77 -16.05
N HIS A 457 -8.65 14.18 -14.94
CA HIS A 457 -9.70 13.43 -14.25
C HIS A 457 -10.92 14.32 -14.06
N THR A 458 -12.05 13.90 -14.60
CA THR A 458 -13.35 14.55 -14.43
C THR A 458 -14.18 13.72 -13.46
N ASP A 459 -14.55 14.30 -12.31
CA ASP A 459 -15.30 13.60 -11.28
C ASP A 459 -16.81 13.53 -11.55
N GLY A 460 -17.56 12.93 -10.62
CA GLY A 460 -19.02 12.79 -10.68
C GLY A 460 -19.84 14.09 -10.73
N LEU A 461 -19.20 15.25 -10.59
CA LEU A 461 -19.81 16.57 -10.79
C LEU A 461 -19.44 17.23 -12.13
N GLY A 462 -18.52 16.66 -12.90
CA GLY A 462 -17.95 17.34 -14.06
C GLY A 462 -16.81 18.30 -13.69
N ARG A 463 -16.27 18.25 -12.47
CA ARG A 463 -15.11 19.04 -12.07
C ARG A 463 -13.84 18.37 -12.58
N VAL A 464 -12.89 19.16 -13.09
CA VAL A 464 -11.71 18.64 -13.78
C VAL A 464 -10.44 18.94 -12.99
N THR A 465 -9.69 17.89 -12.66
CA THR A 465 -8.29 17.97 -12.22
C THR A 465 -7.39 17.79 -13.44
N HIS A 466 -6.41 18.68 -13.61
CA HIS A 466 -5.45 18.65 -14.71
C HIS A 466 -4.07 18.21 -14.22
N TYR A 467 -3.37 17.46 -15.06
CA TYR A 467 -2.03 16.96 -14.81
C TYR A 467 -1.13 17.33 -15.99
N GLU A 468 0.06 17.83 -15.69
CA GLU A 468 1.06 18.23 -16.67
C GLU A 468 2.30 17.38 -16.47
N TYR A 469 2.85 16.82 -17.54
CA TYR A 469 4.04 15.97 -17.50
C TYR A 469 5.19 16.61 -18.26
N THR A 470 6.42 16.35 -17.79
CA THR A 470 7.65 16.71 -18.48
C THR A 470 8.30 15.46 -19.07
N HIS A 471 9.60 15.48 -19.37
CA HIS A 471 10.34 14.35 -19.93
C HIS A 471 10.10 13.06 -19.14
N PHE A 472 9.91 11.93 -19.85
CA PHE A 472 9.83 10.58 -19.30
C PHE A 472 8.78 10.44 -18.18
N ASP A 473 7.56 10.89 -18.46
CA ASP A 473 6.37 10.64 -17.63
C ASP A 473 6.43 11.27 -16.22
N LEU A 474 7.34 12.22 -16.01
CA LEU A 474 7.48 12.92 -14.73
C LEU A 474 6.38 13.97 -14.58
N LEU A 475 5.58 13.84 -13.52
CA LEU A 475 4.55 14.81 -13.19
C LEU A 475 5.20 16.15 -12.86
N SER A 476 4.92 17.19 -13.64
CA SER A 476 5.47 18.54 -13.46
C SER A 476 4.50 19.50 -12.76
N ALA A 477 3.19 19.27 -12.89
CA ALA A 477 2.18 19.99 -12.14
C ALA A 477 0.85 19.25 -12.04
N ARG A 478 0.09 19.60 -11.00
CA ARG A 478 -1.31 19.23 -10.81
C ARG A 478 -2.12 20.49 -10.50
N THR A 479 -3.25 20.67 -11.19
CA THR A 479 -4.20 21.76 -10.91
C THR A 479 -5.55 21.17 -10.52
N ASP A 480 -5.95 21.39 -9.27
CA ASP A 480 -7.23 20.95 -8.72
C ASP A 480 -8.41 21.79 -9.26
N PRO A 481 -9.67 21.32 -9.13
CA PRO A 481 -10.84 22.02 -9.66
C PRO A 481 -11.09 23.43 -9.09
N ASP A 482 -10.51 23.76 -7.93
CA ASP A 482 -10.57 25.08 -7.31
C ASP A 482 -9.45 26.02 -7.78
N GLY A 483 -8.62 25.58 -8.73
CA GLY A 483 -7.49 26.32 -9.27
C GLY A 483 -6.22 26.23 -8.41
N ALA A 484 -6.23 25.48 -7.30
CA ALA A 484 -5.01 25.23 -6.54
C ALA A 484 -4.03 24.43 -7.41
N ARG A 485 -2.85 25.02 -7.68
CA ARG A 485 -1.80 24.40 -8.49
C ARG A 485 -0.62 24.00 -7.62
N TYR A 486 -0.16 22.79 -7.81
CA TYR A 486 1.09 22.27 -7.27
C TYR A 486 2.06 22.04 -8.42
N ALA A 487 3.32 22.45 -8.26
CA ALA A 487 4.38 22.22 -9.24
C ALA A 487 5.48 21.34 -8.63
N PHE A 488 6.03 20.46 -9.44
CA PHE A 488 7.02 19.46 -9.01
C PHE A 488 8.27 19.60 -9.87
N THR A 489 9.42 19.73 -9.20
CA THR A 489 10.72 19.79 -9.87
C THR A 489 11.47 18.50 -9.59
N HIS A 490 12.05 17.93 -10.64
CA HIS A 490 12.83 16.71 -10.59
C HIS A 490 14.27 16.99 -11.01
N ASP A 491 15.21 16.21 -10.50
CA ASP A 491 16.56 16.16 -11.06
C ASP A 491 16.63 15.25 -12.31
N ALA A 492 17.83 15.07 -12.86
CA ALA A 492 18.03 14.32 -14.07
C ALA A 492 17.78 12.80 -13.88
N GLU A 493 17.86 12.27 -12.66
CA GLU A 493 17.56 10.86 -12.32
C GLU A 493 16.08 10.68 -11.98
N ALA A 494 15.25 11.70 -12.23
CA ALA A 494 13.83 11.72 -11.93
C ALA A 494 13.47 11.69 -10.43
N ARG A 495 14.37 12.12 -9.55
CA ARG A 495 14.06 12.26 -8.12
C ARG A 495 13.41 13.63 -7.88
N LEU A 496 12.34 13.66 -7.08
CA LEU A 496 11.67 14.91 -6.72
C LEU A 496 12.59 15.77 -5.83
N THR A 497 12.93 16.97 -6.27
CA THR A 497 13.80 17.91 -5.54
C THR A 497 13.02 19.07 -4.93
N GLN A 498 11.84 19.41 -5.47
CA GLN A 498 11.02 20.49 -4.93
C GLN A 498 9.52 20.32 -5.24
N VAL A 499 8.68 20.64 -4.26
CA VAL A 499 7.23 20.88 -4.42
C VAL A 499 6.94 22.35 -4.19
N THR A 500 6.27 23.02 -5.12
CA THR A 500 5.72 24.37 -4.92
C THR A 500 4.21 24.28 -4.77
N ASN A 501 3.66 24.78 -3.67
CA ASN A 501 2.21 24.77 -3.42
C ASN A 501 1.47 25.97 -4.05
N SER A 502 0.15 26.02 -3.90
CA SER A 502 -0.70 27.09 -4.45
C SER A 502 -0.45 28.49 -3.87
N GLN A 503 0.30 28.60 -2.77
CA GLN A 503 0.74 29.87 -2.17
C GLN A 503 2.15 30.28 -2.62
N GLY A 504 2.84 29.46 -3.42
CA GLY A 504 4.23 29.69 -3.82
C GLY A 504 5.27 29.27 -2.77
N LEU A 505 4.86 28.60 -1.70
CA LEU A 505 5.80 28.03 -0.71
C LEU A 505 6.42 26.75 -1.28
N THR A 506 7.68 26.49 -0.91
CA THR A 506 8.44 25.35 -1.42
C THR A 506 8.75 24.33 -0.33
N TRP A 507 8.56 23.05 -0.63
CA TRP A 507 9.16 21.93 0.11
C TRP A 507 10.33 21.40 -0.71
N ASN A 508 11.52 21.28 -0.14
CA ASN A 508 12.74 20.93 -0.85
C ASN A 508 13.34 19.60 -0.35
N TYR A 509 13.90 18.81 -1.25
CA TYR A 509 14.57 17.54 -0.96
C TYR A 509 16.00 17.56 -1.47
N VAL A 510 16.93 17.00 -0.69
CA VAL A 510 18.34 16.87 -1.05
C VAL A 510 18.75 15.42 -0.86
N TYR A 511 19.35 14.84 -1.89
CA TYR A 511 19.84 13.47 -1.89
C TYR A 511 21.37 13.41 -1.75
N ASP A 512 21.87 12.28 -1.25
CA ASP A 512 23.28 11.94 -1.36
C ASP A 512 23.62 11.36 -2.76
N PRO A 513 24.91 11.16 -3.10
CA PRO A 513 25.30 10.60 -4.39
C PRO A 513 24.73 9.22 -4.72
N ALA A 514 24.33 8.42 -3.72
CA ALA A 514 23.65 7.13 -3.95
C ALA A 514 22.12 7.27 -4.02
N GLY A 515 21.59 8.51 -4.06
CA GLY A 515 20.17 8.79 -4.17
C GLY A 515 19.36 8.64 -2.88
N ARG A 516 20.02 8.57 -1.72
CA ARG A 516 19.32 8.48 -0.43
C ARG A 516 18.97 9.89 0.08
N LEU A 517 17.79 10.07 0.65
CA LEU A 517 17.37 11.37 1.19
C LEU A 517 18.33 11.79 2.31
N ARG A 518 18.99 12.92 2.15
CA ARG A 518 19.93 13.50 3.10
C ARG A 518 19.26 14.58 3.95
N SER A 519 18.38 15.36 3.35
CA SER A 519 17.59 16.36 4.08
C SER A 519 16.32 16.71 3.34
N GLU A 520 15.31 17.13 4.09
CA GLU A 520 14.14 17.80 3.55
C GLU A 520 13.89 19.11 4.30
N THR A 521 13.31 20.08 3.63
CA THR A 521 12.95 21.39 4.20
C THR A 521 11.52 21.70 3.81
N ASP A 522 10.63 21.81 4.79
CA ASP A 522 9.20 21.98 4.55
C ASP A 522 8.81 23.41 4.13
N PHE A 523 7.51 23.64 3.95
CA PHE A 523 6.95 24.94 3.54
C PHE A 523 7.19 26.10 4.51
N ASP A 524 7.65 25.83 5.74
CA ASP A 524 7.97 26.83 6.76
C ASP A 524 9.48 26.95 7.01
N ASP A 525 10.30 26.49 6.05
CA ASP A 525 11.77 26.48 6.10
C ASP A 525 12.37 25.65 7.26
N ARG A 526 11.64 24.63 7.74
CA ARG A 526 12.11 23.74 8.81
C ARG A 526 12.82 22.54 8.18
N THR A 527 14.10 22.38 8.51
CA THR A 527 14.93 21.31 7.92
C THR A 527 15.06 20.09 8.83
N LEU A 528 14.78 18.91 8.27
CA LEU A 528 15.17 17.61 8.82
C LEU A 528 16.38 17.08 8.07
N THR A 529 17.34 16.47 8.77
CA THR A 529 18.49 15.82 8.14
C THR A 529 18.63 14.37 8.58
N TYR A 530 19.13 13.53 7.67
CA TYR A 530 19.18 12.08 7.79
C TYR A 530 20.60 11.57 7.55
N ALA A 531 21.06 10.64 8.37
CA ALA A 531 22.33 9.94 8.20
C ALA A 531 22.09 8.45 8.01
N HIS A 532 22.78 7.84 7.05
CA HIS A 532 22.63 6.43 6.70
C HIS A 532 23.94 5.65 6.84
N ASP A 533 23.86 4.36 7.18
CA ASP A 533 25.02 3.46 7.14
C ASP A 533 25.33 2.93 5.73
N GLN A 534 26.35 2.08 5.61
CA GLN A 534 26.76 1.48 4.33
C GLN A 534 25.75 0.47 3.75
N ALA A 535 24.73 0.06 4.52
CA ALA A 535 23.62 -0.73 4.01
C ALA A 535 22.34 0.12 3.82
N GLY A 536 22.46 1.45 3.88
CA GLY A 536 21.36 2.38 3.63
C GLY A 536 20.35 2.51 4.76
N GLN A 537 20.64 2.03 5.97
CA GLN A 537 19.72 2.14 7.11
C GLN A 537 19.89 3.48 7.83
N LEU A 538 18.80 4.08 8.31
CA LEU A 538 18.79 5.36 9.02
C LEU A 538 19.49 5.23 10.38
N THR A 539 20.66 5.85 10.55
CA THR A 539 21.44 5.82 11.80
C THR A 539 21.23 7.05 12.67
N ALA A 540 20.84 8.18 12.08
CA ALA A 540 20.49 9.37 12.83
C ALA A 540 19.52 10.27 12.05
N GLN A 541 18.65 10.95 12.79
CA GLN A 541 17.81 12.04 12.33
C GLN A 541 18.11 13.26 13.19
N THR A 542 18.26 14.43 12.56
CA THR A 542 18.40 15.71 13.27
C THR A 542 17.20 16.59 12.97
N ASP A 543 16.54 17.06 14.02
CA ASP A 543 15.39 17.94 13.94
C ASP A 543 15.78 19.41 13.66
N PRO A 544 14.81 20.31 13.40
CA PRO A 544 15.08 21.74 13.17
C PRO A 544 15.64 22.49 14.39
N LEU A 545 15.56 21.90 15.59
CA LEU A 545 16.16 22.43 16.82
C LEU A 545 17.61 21.95 17.01
N GLY A 546 18.13 21.12 16.09
CA GLY A 546 19.46 20.51 16.17
C GLY A 546 19.52 19.30 17.10
N GLN A 547 18.38 18.79 17.55
CA GLN A 547 18.29 17.61 18.41
C GLN A 547 18.46 16.36 17.55
N VAL A 548 19.33 15.44 17.99
CA VAL A 548 19.70 14.25 17.20
C VAL A 548 19.12 13.00 17.84
N THR A 549 18.27 12.30 17.11
CA THR A 549 17.81 10.94 17.43
C THR A 549 18.70 9.92 16.70
N ARG A 550 19.25 8.94 17.43
CA ARG A 550 20.15 7.91 16.87
C ARG A 550 19.51 6.54 16.91
N TYR A 551 19.82 5.73 15.90
CA TYR A 551 19.34 4.37 15.77
C TYR A 551 20.51 3.41 15.58
N THR A 552 20.43 2.26 16.24
CA THR A 552 21.30 1.11 15.94
C THR A 552 20.44 -0.03 15.46
N HIS A 553 20.97 -0.87 14.57
CA HIS A 553 20.24 -2.01 14.02
C HIS A 553 20.88 -3.34 14.40
N ASP A 554 20.07 -4.39 14.39
CA ASP A 554 20.56 -5.77 14.47
C ASP A 554 21.08 -6.26 13.10
N PRO A 555 21.65 -7.49 13.00
CA PRO A 555 22.13 -8.03 11.72
C PRO A 555 21.05 -8.18 10.65
N LEU A 556 19.78 -8.18 11.07
CA LEU A 556 18.64 -8.23 10.18
C LEU A 556 18.22 -6.84 9.73
N GLY A 557 18.74 -5.76 10.30
CA GLY A 557 18.43 -4.37 9.99
C GLY A 557 17.20 -3.83 10.72
N ARG A 558 16.77 -4.50 11.79
CA ARG A 558 15.69 -4.01 12.65
C ARG A 558 16.27 -3.10 13.72
N VAL A 559 15.54 -2.05 14.09
CA VAL A 559 15.99 -1.13 15.15
C VAL A 559 16.19 -1.92 16.45
N LEU A 560 17.38 -1.84 17.02
CA LEU A 560 17.76 -2.43 18.30
C LEU A 560 17.69 -1.39 19.42
N THR A 561 18.15 -0.16 19.14
CA THR A 561 18.07 0.95 20.08
C THR A 561 17.71 2.25 19.36
N LYS A 562 16.96 3.11 20.05
CA LYS A 562 16.67 4.50 19.69
C LYS A 562 17.14 5.38 20.83
N GLU A 563 18.00 6.36 20.56
CA GLU A 563 18.46 7.34 21.53
C GLU A 563 17.97 8.74 21.17
N ALA A 564 17.12 9.33 22.00
CA ALA A 564 16.52 10.65 21.80
C ALA A 564 16.62 11.46 23.10
N ALA A 565 17.10 12.71 23.05
CA ALA A 565 17.32 13.57 24.23
C ALA A 565 18.10 12.90 25.40
N GLY A 566 19.03 11.98 25.09
CA GLY A 566 19.78 11.22 26.12
C GLY A 566 19.00 10.08 26.78
N GLN A 567 17.75 9.82 26.35
CA GLN A 567 16.97 8.64 26.72
C GLN A 567 17.20 7.53 25.70
N ARG A 568 17.33 6.30 26.18
CA ARG A 568 17.50 5.11 25.34
C ARG A 568 16.27 4.23 25.43
N THR A 569 15.73 3.88 24.26
CA THR A 569 14.70 2.87 24.08
C THR A 569 15.30 1.65 23.39
N THR A 570 15.07 0.45 23.93
CA THR A 570 15.58 -0.81 23.39
C THR A 570 14.45 -1.67 22.84
N TYR A 571 14.68 -2.31 21.69
CA TYR A 571 13.70 -3.15 21.00
C TYR A 571 14.20 -4.58 20.88
N ARG A 572 13.30 -5.56 21.03
CA ARG A 572 13.57 -6.98 20.83
C ARG A 572 12.50 -7.56 19.92
N TRP A 573 12.93 -8.45 19.03
CA TRP A 573 12.10 -8.97 17.95
C TRP A 573 12.06 -10.50 17.98
N THR A 574 10.96 -11.09 17.50
CA THR A 574 10.93 -12.52 17.17
C THR A 574 11.91 -12.80 16.04
N PRO A 575 12.33 -14.06 15.81
CA PRO A 575 13.04 -14.42 14.59
C PRO A 575 12.26 -14.03 13.32
N THR A 576 10.93 -14.07 13.33
CA THR A 576 10.08 -13.72 12.17
C THR A 576 10.00 -12.21 11.90
N GLY A 577 10.30 -11.35 12.89
CA GLY A 577 10.33 -9.89 12.71
C GLY A 577 9.28 -9.12 13.51
N ASP A 578 8.47 -9.79 14.31
CA ASP A 578 7.45 -9.18 15.16
C ASP A 578 8.06 -8.58 16.43
N LEU A 579 7.56 -7.43 16.88
CA LEU A 579 8.06 -6.77 18.09
C LEU A 579 7.69 -7.58 19.34
N LEU A 580 8.68 -8.16 20.03
CA LEU A 580 8.49 -8.87 21.29
C LEU A 580 8.50 -7.95 22.51
N GLN A 581 9.40 -6.98 22.52
CA GLN A 581 9.57 -6.08 23.65
C GLN A 581 10.11 -4.74 23.20
N ALA A 582 9.59 -3.67 23.77
CA ALA A 582 10.20 -2.34 23.70
C ALA A 582 10.22 -1.72 25.09
N THR A 583 11.39 -1.25 25.53
CA THR A 583 11.58 -0.68 26.87
C THR A 583 12.29 0.66 26.75
N GLY A 584 11.73 1.71 27.35
CA GLY A 584 12.26 3.08 27.32
C GLY A 584 12.01 3.82 28.64
N ALA A 585 12.15 5.15 28.64
CA ALA A 585 11.98 5.98 29.83
C ALA A 585 10.54 5.94 30.35
N GLY A 586 10.29 5.11 31.38
CA GLY A 586 8.98 5.00 32.04
C GLY A 586 7.97 4.09 31.31
N ALA A 587 8.39 3.35 30.29
CA ALA A 587 7.52 2.44 29.54
C ALA A 587 8.18 1.08 29.26
N ASP A 588 7.47 -0.01 29.55
CA ASP A 588 7.81 -1.39 29.19
C ASP A 588 6.63 -2.03 28.46
N LEU A 589 6.81 -2.26 27.15
CA LEU A 589 5.88 -2.93 26.25
C LEU A 589 6.36 -4.35 25.98
N ILE A 590 5.53 -5.35 26.24
CA ILE A 590 5.80 -6.76 25.97
C ILE A 590 4.65 -7.34 25.16
N ARG A 591 4.95 -8.08 24.09
CA ARG A 591 3.97 -8.76 23.23
C ARG A 591 4.23 -10.25 23.17
N ALA A 592 3.17 -11.02 22.99
CA ALA A 592 3.23 -12.45 22.72
C ALA A 592 2.37 -12.78 21.51
N TYR A 593 2.86 -13.69 20.69
CA TYR A 593 2.23 -14.11 19.44
C TYR A 593 2.02 -15.62 19.42
N ASP A 594 1.06 -16.08 18.63
CA ASP A 594 0.99 -17.49 18.27
C ASP A 594 1.97 -17.82 17.13
N PRO A 595 2.17 -19.12 16.79
CA PRO A 595 3.05 -19.54 15.71
C PRO A 595 2.70 -19.03 14.30
N THR A 596 1.53 -18.41 14.09
CA THR A 596 1.16 -17.77 12.81
C THR A 596 1.32 -16.25 12.84
N GLY A 597 1.86 -15.70 13.93
CA GLY A 597 2.15 -14.28 14.11
C GLY A 597 0.94 -13.45 14.58
N ARG A 598 -0.13 -14.07 15.08
CA ARG A 598 -1.29 -13.33 15.62
C ARG A 598 -1.04 -12.93 17.07
N LEU A 599 -1.37 -11.70 17.44
CA LEU A 599 -1.10 -11.14 18.78
C LEU A 599 -2.01 -11.79 19.85
N LEU A 600 -1.44 -12.51 20.80
CA LEU A 600 -2.16 -13.14 21.91
C LEU A 600 -2.26 -12.26 23.15
N SER A 601 -1.23 -11.45 23.41
CA SER A 601 -1.26 -10.50 24.52
C SER A 601 -0.34 -9.32 24.27
N GLU A 602 -0.73 -8.17 24.80
CA GLU A 602 0.10 -6.98 24.90
C GLU A 602 0.09 -6.48 26.34
N ARG A 603 1.27 -6.23 26.91
CA ARG A 603 1.43 -5.71 28.26
C ARG A 603 2.20 -4.41 28.22
N VAL A 604 1.63 -3.34 28.74
CA VAL A 604 2.28 -2.03 28.87
C VAL A 604 2.29 -1.63 30.34
N ASN A 605 3.47 -1.42 30.93
CA ASN A 605 3.62 -0.99 32.33
C ASN A 605 2.84 -1.87 33.33
N GLY A 606 2.81 -3.18 33.11
CA GLY A 606 2.09 -4.14 33.96
C GLY A 606 0.62 -4.39 33.58
N ARG A 607 0.02 -3.52 32.77
CA ARG A 607 -1.38 -3.63 32.31
C ARG A 607 -1.44 -4.54 31.09
N THR A 608 -2.17 -5.65 31.17
CA THR A 608 -2.18 -6.69 30.13
C THR A 608 -3.52 -6.75 29.40
N LEU A 609 -3.49 -6.60 28.07
CA LEU A 609 -4.55 -6.95 27.13
C LEU A 609 -4.35 -8.39 26.65
N ARG A 610 -5.42 -9.19 26.58
CA ARG A 610 -5.38 -10.58 26.09
C ARG A 610 -6.37 -10.81 24.96
N MET A 611 -6.00 -11.61 23.98
CA MET A 611 -6.78 -11.92 22.79
C MET A 611 -6.77 -13.42 22.48
N SER A 612 -7.81 -13.92 21.82
CA SER A 612 -7.78 -15.24 21.19
C SER A 612 -8.57 -15.25 19.89
N TYR A 613 -8.28 -16.24 19.05
CA TYR A 613 -8.78 -16.33 17.67
C TYR A 613 -9.41 -17.71 17.41
N ASP A 614 -10.35 -17.75 16.48
CA ASP A 614 -10.84 -19.01 15.93
C ASP A 614 -9.84 -19.64 14.92
N PRO A 615 -10.10 -20.87 14.44
CA PRO A 615 -9.36 -21.50 13.36
C PRO A 615 -9.22 -20.71 12.05
N ALA A 616 -10.18 -19.85 11.70
CA ALA A 616 -10.14 -19.03 10.49
C ALA A 616 -9.36 -17.72 10.67
N GLY A 617 -8.98 -17.37 11.90
CA GLY A 617 -8.25 -16.13 12.20
C GLY A 617 -9.09 -15.00 12.77
N ASN A 618 -10.38 -15.21 13.00
CA ASN A 618 -11.24 -14.16 13.53
C ASN A 618 -11.04 -14.01 15.05
N LEU A 619 -10.92 -12.77 15.54
CA LEU A 619 -10.80 -12.46 16.97
C LEU A 619 -12.07 -12.90 17.70
N THR A 620 -12.00 -13.84 18.64
CA THR A 620 -13.18 -14.35 19.39
C THR A 620 -13.30 -13.82 20.80
N HIS A 621 -12.18 -13.37 21.38
CA HIS A 621 -12.10 -12.95 22.78
C HIS A 621 -11.13 -11.78 22.93
N ARG A 622 -11.49 -10.79 23.75
CA ARG A 622 -10.60 -9.73 24.22
C ARG A 622 -10.84 -9.45 25.71
N GLU A 623 -9.78 -9.42 26.50
CA GLU A 623 -9.83 -9.05 27.92
C GLU A 623 -8.90 -7.88 28.19
N THR A 624 -9.46 -6.81 28.74
CA THR A 624 -8.76 -5.56 29.08
C THR A 624 -8.13 -5.61 30.48
N PRO A 625 -7.17 -4.71 30.80
CA PRO A 625 -6.56 -4.64 32.12
C PRO A 625 -7.54 -4.40 33.28
N ALA A 626 -8.67 -3.71 33.07
CA ALA A 626 -9.70 -3.55 34.12
C ALA A 626 -10.62 -4.78 34.26
N GLY A 627 -10.39 -5.84 33.48
CA GLY A 627 -11.17 -7.08 33.50
C GLY A 627 -12.50 -6.99 32.74
N THR A 628 -12.61 -6.08 31.76
CA THR A 628 -13.72 -6.10 30.81
C THR A 628 -13.44 -7.16 29.74
N LEU A 629 -14.36 -8.12 29.64
CA LEU A 629 -14.35 -9.21 28.68
C LEU A 629 -15.29 -8.90 27.51
N SER A 630 -14.75 -8.97 26.30
CA SER A 630 -15.44 -8.85 25.01
C SER A 630 -15.39 -10.20 24.30
N LEU A 631 -16.55 -10.73 23.90
CA LEU A 631 -16.69 -11.95 23.12
C LEU A 631 -17.29 -11.61 21.75
N TYR A 632 -16.72 -12.15 20.69
CA TYR A 632 -17.12 -11.85 19.32
C TYR A 632 -17.61 -13.11 18.61
N THR A 633 -18.71 -13.01 17.87
CA THR A 633 -19.20 -14.07 16.99
C THR A 633 -19.14 -13.64 15.54
N HIS A 634 -18.81 -14.59 14.66
CA HIS A 634 -18.70 -14.37 13.22
C HIS A 634 -19.64 -15.30 12.47
N ASP A 635 -20.09 -14.89 11.31
CA ASP A 635 -20.73 -15.78 10.35
C ASP A 635 -19.70 -16.56 9.52
N LEU A 636 -20.18 -17.40 8.60
CA LEU A 636 -19.33 -18.20 7.71
C LEU A 636 -18.53 -17.36 6.72
N ALA A 637 -18.88 -16.09 6.47
CA ALA A 637 -18.09 -15.19 5.65
C ALA A 637 -17.02 -14.44 6.49
N GLY A 638 -16.87 -14.77 7.77
CA GLY A 638 -15.94 -14.11 8.68
C GLY A 638 -16.42 -12.74 9.17
N GLN A 639 -17.67 -12.37 8.90
CA GLN A 639 -18.20 -11.06 9.28
C GLN A 639 -18.74 -11.11 10.71
N ARG A 640 -18.45 -10.08 11.50
CA ARG A 640 -18.85 -10.05 12.92
C ARG A 640 -20.37 -9.84 13.05
N THR A 641 -21.06 -10.83 13.60
CA THR A 641 -22.51 -10.84 13.79
C THR A 641 -22.94 -10.49 15.21
N ALA A 642 -22.09 -10.68 16.21
CA ALA A 642 -22.37 -10.24 17.57
C ALA A 642 -21.11 -9.87 18.36
N LEU A 643 -21.34 -9.07 19.40
CA LEU A 643 -20.36 -8.66 20.39
C LEU A 643 -21.02 -8.71 21.77
N THR A 644 -20.53 -9.55 22.66
CA THR A 644 -20.97 -9.59 24.06
C THR A 644 -19.91 -8.94 24.93
N THR A 645 -20.26 -7.89 25.65
CA THR A 645 -19.37 -7.23 26.63
C THR A 645 -20.14 -6.90 27.89
N SER A 646 -19.50 -7.06 29.06
CA SER A 646 -20.11 -6.71 30.35
C SER A 646 -21.49 -7.35 30.60
N GLY A 647 -21.75 -8.53 30.03
CA GLY A 647 -23.05 -9.24 30.11
C GLY A 647 -24.16 -8.73 29.16
N ARG A 648 -23.87 -7.78 28.26
CA ARG A 648 -24.80 -7.28 27.23
C ARG A 648 -24.34 -7.77 25.87
N THR A 649 -25.28 -8.18 25.02
CA THR A 649 -25.00 -8.62 23.66
C THR A 649 -25.50 -7.62 22.64
N LEU A 650 -24.62 -7.21 21.75
CA LEU A 650 -24.92 -6.46 20.54
C LEU A 650 -25.03 -7.45 19.39
N THR A 651 -26.11 -7.39 18.63
CA THR A 651 -26.28 -8.22 17.43
C THR A 651 -26.40 -7.34 16.19
N HIS A 652 -25.74 -7.77 15.14
CA HIS A 652 -25.68 -7.11 13.84
C HIS A 652 -26.49 -7.92 12.82
N ARG A 653 -27.20 -7.23 11.93
CA ARG A 653 -27.76 -7.84 10.72
C ARG A 653 -27.11 -7.19 9.51
N LEU A 654 -26.45 -8.01 8.71
CA LEU A 654 -25.75 -7.59 7.52
C LEU A 654 -26.64 -7.81 6.28
N ASP A 655 -26.55 -6.94 5.29
CA ASP A 655 -27.11 -7.16 3.97
C ASP A 655 -26.25 -8.17 3.17
N PRO A 656 -26.73 -8.71 2.05
CA PRO A 656 -25.93 -9.58 1.18
C PRO A 656 -24.59 -8.99 0.68
N ALA A 657 -24.39 -7.67 0.74
CA ALA A 657 -23.10 -7.04 0.42
C ALA A 657 -22.18 -6.91 1.66
N GLY A 658 -22.58 -7.52 2.78
CA GLY A 658 -21.83 -7.53 4.05
C GLY A 658 -21.90 -6.23 4.84
N ARG A 659 -22.84 -5.34 4.51
CA ARG A 659 -22.98 -4.02 5.16
C ARG A 659 -24.03 -4.10 6.25
N GLU A 660 -23.78 -3.42 7.38
CA GLU A 660 -24.77 -3.37 8.45
C GLU A 660 -26.07 -2.70 7.98
N SER A 661 -27.18 -3.42 8.14
CA SER A 661 -28.55 -2.96 7.89
C SER A 661 -29.32 -2.70 9.18
N ALA A 662 -28.95 -3.39 10.27
CA ALA A 662 -29.50 -3.16 11.58
C ALA A 662 -28.56 -3.62 12.70
N ARG A 663 -28.76 -3.03 13.88
CA ARG A 663 -28.11 -3.42 15.13
C ARG A 663 -29.10 -3.42 16.28
N SER A 664 -28.91 -4.31 17.26
CA SER A 664 -29.63 -4.28 18.53
C SER A 664 -28.66 -4.36 19.69
N TRP A 665 -28.86 -3.55 20.73
CA TRP A 665 -28.12 -3.58 22.00
C TRP A 665 -28.99 -4.24 23.06
N ASN A 666 -28.89 -5.56 23.18
CA ASN A 666 -29.63 -6.35 24.17
C ASN A 666 -31.17 -6.09 24.18
N GLY A 667 -31.75 -5.66 23.06
CA GLY A 667 -33.16 -5.28 22.94
C GLY A 667 -33.54 -3.91 23.55
N ALA A 668 -32.62 -3.23 24.26
CA ALA A 668 -32.88 -1.92 24.87
C ALA A 668 -32.87 -0.78 23.84
N LEU A 669 -31.96 -0.87 22.87
CA LEU A 669 -31.85 0.05 21.74
C LEU A 669 -31.72 -0.76 20.45
N SER A 670 -32.29 -0.26 19.37
CA SER A 670 -32.11 -0.80 18.02
C SER A 670 -31.77 0.32 17.05
N LEU A 671 -31.02 -0.04 16.01
CA LEU A 671 -30.67 0.78 14.86
C LEU A 671 -31.16 0.05 13.61
N VAL A 672 -31.85 0.77 12.72
CA VAL A 672 -32.12 0.31 11.35
C VAL A 672 -31.58 1.36 10.39
N GLN A 673 -30.83 0.94 9.39
CA GLN A 673 -30.24 1.82 8.40
C GLN A 673 -30.70 1.46 6.99
N THR A 674 -30.86 2.47 6.15
CA THR A 674 -31.07 2.28 4.72
C THR A 674 -29.98 2.99 3.93
N ARG A 675 -29.77 2.52 2.70
CA ARG A 675 -28.74 3.03 1.80
C ARG A 675 -29.32 3.29 0.43
N ASP A 676 -28.72 4.21 -0.31
CA ASP A 676 -28.98 4.35 -1.74
C ASP A 676 -28.26 3.26 -2.56
N THR A 677 -28.43 3.29 -3.88
CA THR A 677 -27.80 2.32 -4.78
C THR A 677 -26.28 2.42 -4.82
N ALA A 678 -25.69 3.55 -4.45
CA ALA A 678 -24.24 3.75 -4.28
C ALA A 678 -23.72 3.26 -2.91
N GLY A 679 -24.59 2.76 -2.04
CA GLY A 679 -24.22 2.24 -0.73
C GLY A 679 -24.06 3.32 0.35
N ARG A 680 -24.40 4.57 0.06
CA ARG A 680 -24.35 5.68 1.03
C ARG A 680 -25.55 5.59 1.97
N ILE A 681 -25.36 5.83 3.26
CA ILE A 681 -26.44 5.77 4.26
C ILE A 681 -27.42 6.91 3.99
N THR A 682 -28.68 6.59 3.70
CA THR A 682 -29.74 7.58 3.47
C THR A 682 -30.58 7.79 4.72
N THR A 683 -30.80 6.76 5.53
CA THR A 683 -31.46 6.90 6.83
C THR A 683 -30.83 6.05 7.92
N GLN A 684 -30.92 6.53 9.16
CA GLN A 684 -30.65 5.79 10.38
C GLN A 684 -31.78 6.05 11.37
N THR A 685 -32.47 5.01 11.82
CA THR A 685 -33.53 5.12 12.82
C THR A 685 -33.11 4.36 14.06
N TYR A 686 -33.03 5.06 15.19
CA TYR A 686 -32.79 4.51 16.50
C TYR A 686 -34.09 4.42 17.28
N ALA A 687 -34.38 3.27 17.90
CA ALA A 687 -35.61 3.04 18.65
C ALA A 687 -35.40 2.17 19.88
N THR A 688 -36.15 2.48 20.94
CA THR A 688 -36.29 1.66 22.16
C THR A 688 -37.65 0.94 22.08
N SER A 689 -38.51 1.07 23.10
CA SER A 689 -39.94 0.73 22.98
C SER A 689 -40.72 1.72 22.10
N ALA A 690 -40.14 2.88 21.82
CA ALA A 690 -40.65 3.91 20.91
C ALA A 690 -39.50 4.49 20.06
N PRO A 691 -39.79 5.19 18.94
CA PRO A 691 -38.77 5.91 18.17
C PRO A 691 -37.99 6.89 19.06
N LEU A 692 -36.67 6.85 18.99
CA LEU A 692 -35.78 7.71 19.79
C LEU A 692 -35.13 8.80 18.95
N LEU A 693 -34.43 8.42 17.87
CA LEU A 693 -33.80 9.34 16.92
C LEU A 693 -34.04 8.86 15.50
N HIS A 694 -34.14 9.79 14.58
CA HIS A 694 -34.20 9.52 13.15
C HIS A 694 -33.29 10.50 12.44
N HIS A 695 -32.40 9.96 11.60
CA HIS A 695 -31.50 10.72 10.76
C HIS A 695 -31.74 10.37 9.30
N SER A 696 -31.86 11.40 8.49
CA SER A 696 -31.96 11.38 7.04
C SER A 696 -30.77 12.12 6.46
N HIS A 697 -30.26 11.64 5.33
CA HIS A 697 -29.05 12.16 4.71
C HIS A 697 -29.27 12.31 3.20
N THR A 698 -28.88 13.46 2.68
CA THR A 698 -28.88 13.74 1.24
C THR A 698 -27.44 13.89 0.76
N TRP A 699 -27.14 13.19 -0.33
CA TRP A 699 -25.82 13.12 -0.91
C TRP A 699 -25.77 13.78 -2.28
N ARG A 700 -24.65 14.41 -2.58
CA ARG A 700 -24.26 14.82 -3.92
C ARG A 700 -23.61 13.65 -4.65
N SER A 701 -23.60 13.68 -5.99
CA SER A 701 -23.08 12.57 -6.83
C SER A 701 -21.61 12.24 -6.60
N ASP A 702 -20.79 13.17 -6.09
CA ASP A 702 -19.40 12.91 -5.71
C ASP A 702 -19.24 12.27 -4.32
N GLY A 703 -20.34 11.96 -3.64
CA GLY A 703 -20.35 11.36 -2.30
C GLY A 703 -20.29 12.36 -1.15
N SER A 704 -20.35 13.68 -1.39
CA SER A 704 -20.40 14.65 -0.30
C SER A 704 -21.79 14.80 0.30
N LEU A 705 -21.87 14.94 1.63
CA LEU A 705 -23.10 15.21 2.35
C LEU A 705 -23.56 16.66 2.10
N THR A 706 -24.81 16.86 1.68
CA THR A 706 -25.38 18.20 1.41
C THR A 706 -26.54 18.57 2.32
N ALA A 707 -27.18 17.59 2.95
CA ALA A 707 -28.17 17.84 3.99
C ALA A 707 -28.30 16.66 4.96
N THR A 708 -28.65 16.97 6.21
CA THR A 708 -29.26 16.05 7.18
C THR A 708 -30.68 16.52 7.52
N ASP A 709 -31.30 15.96 8.58
CA ASP A 709 -32.69 16.21 9.00
C ASP A 709 -33.14 17.67 8.94
N ASP A 710 -32.40 18.55 9.60
CA ASP A 710 -32.71 19.98 9.68
C ASP A 710 -31.54 20.88 9.29
N THR A 711 -30.44 20.29 8.79
CA THR A 711 -29.19 20.99 8.51
C THR A 711 -28.82 20.87 7.04
N GLN A 712 -28.50 21.99 6.40
CA GLN A 712 -28.04 22.08 5.02
C GLN A 712 -26.57 22.53 4.95
N TYR A 713 -25.78 21.88 4.09
CA TYR A 713 -24.36 22.19 3.88
C TYR A 713 -24.18 22.82 2.50
N THR A 714 -23.61 24.02 2.48
CA THR A 714 -23.10 24.64 1.24
C THR A 714 -21.63 24.30 1.09
N LEU A 715 -21.24 23.80 -0.08
CA LEU A 715 -19.88 23.38 -0.40
C LEU A 715 -19.30 24.29 -1.48
N ASP A 716 -18.01 24.56 -1.41
CA ASP A 716 -17.29 25.19 -2.52
C ASP A 716 -16.97 24.20 -3.65
N THR A 717 -16.31 24.67 -4.72
CA THR A 717 -15.88 23.82 -5.85
C THR A 717 -14.93 22.70 -5.42
N ALA A 718 -14.24 22.88 -4.29
CA ALA A 718 -13.37 21.91 -3.67
C ALA A 718 -14.11 20.87 -2.80
N GLY A 719 -15.42 21.02 -2.58
CA GLY A 719 -16.19 20.16 -1.69
C GLY A 719 -16.02 20.50 -0.20
N ARG A 720 -15.40 21.64 0.14
CA ARG A 720 -15.25 22.11 1.52
C ARG A 720 -16.51 22.85 1.94
N VAL A 721 -16.96 22.62 3.17
CA VAL A 721 -18.15 23.30 3.71
C VAL A 721 -17.86 24.78 3.96
N THR A 722 -18.60 25.67 3.31
CA THR A 722 -18.51 27.13 3.48
C THR A 722 -19.65 27.71 4.31
N HIS A 723 -20.79 27.05 4.34
CA HIS A 723 -21.93 27.46 5.16
C HIS A 723 -22.70 26.25 5.66
N ILE A 724 -23.16 26.32 6.90
CA ILE A 724 -24.09 25.36 7.49
C ILE A 724 -25.30 26.13 7.96
N GLN A 725 -26.48 25.70 7.50
CA GLN A 725 -27.75 26.30 7.90
C GLN A 725 -28.60 25.24 8.59
N ALA A 726 -28.84 25.41 9.89
CA ALA A 726 -29.82 24.64 10.64
C ALA A 726 -31.05 25.50 10.97
N SER A 727 -32.05 24.88 11.59
CA SER A 727 -33.29 25.54 12.01
C SER A 727 -33.09 26.68 13.02
N THR A 728 -32.09 26.54 13.91
CA THR A 728 -31.86 27.43 15.06
C THR A 728 -30.46 28.03 15.11
N TRP A 729 -29.55 27.59 14.24
CA TRP A 729 -28.17 28.03 14.22
C TRP A 729 -27.57 28.00 12.82
N GLN A 730 -26.43 28.66 12.66
CA GLN A 730 -25.67 28.66 11.41
C GLN A 730 -24.18 28.71 11.70
N GLU A 731 -23.38 28.21 10.75
CA GLU A 731 -21.92 28.35 10.72
C GLU A 731 -21.49 28.86 9.36
N SER A 732 -20.39 29.61 9.31
CA SER A 732 -19.78 30.06 8.05
C SER A 732 -18.27 29.96 8.09
N TYR A 733 -17.68 29.55 6.96
CA TYR A 733 -16.26 29.29 6.79
C TYR A 733 -15.78 29.84 5.45
N ALA A 734 -14.57 30.40 5.44
CA ALA A 734 -13.85 30.76 4.22
C ALA A 734 -12.46 30.11 4.23
N TYR A 735 -11.97 29.76 3.05
CA TYR A 735 -10.69 29.10 2.86
C TYR A 735 -9.84 29.82 1.82
N ASP A 736 -8.52 29.73 1.94
CA ASP A 736 -7.60 30.08 0.86
C ASP A 736 -7.42 28.90 -0.13
N HIS A 737 -6.62 29.12 -1.18
CA HIS A 737 -6.28 28.09 -2.18
C HIS A 737 -5.39 26.96 -1.64
N ALA A 738 -4.82 27.10 -0.44
CA ALA A 738 -4.07 26.03 0.21
C ALA A 738 -4.91 25.23 1.22
N GLY A 739 -6.19 25.56 1.39
CA GLY A 739 -7.09 24.89 2.33
C GLY A 739 -7.11 25.48 3.74
N ASN A 740 -6.32 26.51 4.02
CA ASN A 740 -6.29 27.15 5.33
C ASN A 740 -7.60 27.92 5.55
N GLN A 741 -8.17 27.86 6.75
CA GLN A 741 -9.36 28.66 7.07
C GLN A 741 -8.97 30.12 7.22
N THR A 742 -9.50 31.02 6.42
CA THR A 742 -9.26 32.47 6.56
C THR A 742 -10.31 33.14 7.44
N GLN A 743 -11.49 32.54 7.55
CA GLN A 743 -12.58 32.99 8.41
C GLN A 743 -13.37 31.80 8.92
N ALA A 744 -13.85 31.89 10.17
CA ALA A 744 -14.84 30.96 10.70
C ALA A 744 -15.76 31.66 11.69
N ALA A 745 -17.05 31.32 11.67
CA ALA A 745 -18.02 31.78 12.64
C ALA A 745 -19.01 30.67 12.97
N TRP A 746 -19.35 30.55 14.25
CA TRP A 746 -20.33 29.62 14.80
C TRP A 746 -21.06 30.30 15.97
N PRO A 747 -22.19 29.75 16.47
CA PRO A 747 -22.99 30.44 17.47
C PRO A 747 -22.25 30.67 18.79
N GLU A 748 -22.44 31.82 19.43
CA GLU A 748 -21.78 32.21 20.69
C GLU A 748 -22.07 31.26 21.87
N ALA A 749 -23.15 30.49 21.79
CA ALA A 749 -23.51 29.50 22.81
C ALA A 749 -22.56 28.28 22.84
N PHE A 750 -21.79 28.05 21.76
CA PHE A 750 -20.78 27.01 21.74
C PHE A 750 -19.48 27.50 22.40
N PRO A 751 -18.67 26.62 23.00
CA PRO A 751 -17.35 26.95 23.53
C PRO A 751 -16.46 27.58 22.45
N HIS A 752 -15.34 28.12 22.90
CA HIS A 752 -14.31 28.68 22.01
C HIS A 752 -14.78 29.82 21.10
N SER A 753 -15.89 30.51 21.40
CA SER A 753 -16.40 31.62 20.57
C SER A 753 -15.37 32.75 20.38
N GLU A 754 -14.37 32.86 21.25
CA GLU A 754 -13.19 33.70 21.08
C GLU A 754 -12.37 33.43 19.80
N ALA A 755 -12.48 32.23 19.23
CA ALA A 755 -11.78 31.80 18.01
C ALA A 755 -12.60 32.06 16.73
N THR A 756 -13.79 32.65 16.86
CA THR A 756 -14.57 33.13 15.71
C THR A 756 -13.92 34.40 15.12
N GLY A 757 -14.09 34.59 13.81
CA GLY A 757 -13.54 35.73 13.06
C GLY A 757 -12.39 35.35 12.13
N THR A 758 -11.55 36.34 11.82
CA THR A 758 -10.42 36.23 10.90
C THR A 758 -9.32 35.34 11.46
N ARG A 759 -8.63 34.62 10.58
CA ARG A 759 -7.42 33.84 10.86
C ARG A 759 -6.25 34.39 10.07
N THR A 760 -5.07 34.42 10.69
CA THR A 760 -3.84 34.88 10.03
C THR A 760 -2.78 33.80 10.11
N TYR A 761 -1.95 33.73 9.08
CA TYR A 761 -0.93 32.69 8.92
C TYR A 761 0.40 33.30 8.51
N THR A 762 1.49 32.70 8.98
CA THR A 762 2.86 32.89 8.45
C THR A 762 3.29 31.55 7.85
N GLY A 763 3.51 31.51 6.53
CA GLY A 763 3.68 30.25 5.83
C GLY A 763 2.43 29.38 5.96
N THR A 764 2.58 28.17 6.49
CA THR A 764 1.48 27.24 6.78
C THR A 764 1.01 27.29 8.24
N ARG A 765 1.67 28.08 9.09
CA ARG A 765 1.44 28.16 10.54
C ARG A 765 0.41 29.23 10.89
N ILE A 766 -0.56 28.91 11.75
CA ILE A 766 -1.57 29.87 12.21
C ILE A 766 -1.00 30.79 13.30
N ASP A 767 -1.07 32.10 13.13
CA ASP A 767 -0.61 33.05 14.15
C ASP A 767 -1.78 33.49 15.05
N THR A 768 -2.97 33.69 14.46
CA THR A 768 -4.19 34.03 15.20
C THR A 768 -5.44 33.35 14.64
N ALA A 769 -6.38 33.06 15.54
CA ALA A 769 -7.76 32.69 15.22
C ALA A 769 -8.71 33.54 16.07
N GLY A 770 -9.36 34.54 15.47
CA GLY A 770 -10.16 35.49 16.23
C GLY A 770 -9.31 36.25 17.24
N SER A 771 -9.62 36.08 18.54
CA SER A 771 -8.90 36.69 19.67
C SER A 771 -7.91 35.74 20.36
N VAL A 772 -7.69 34.55 19.78
CA VAL A 772 -6.69 33.57 20.20
C VAL A 772 -5.39 33.77 19.42
N ARG A 773 -4.26 33.78 20.14
CA ARG A 773 -2.90 33.89 19.60
C ARG A 773 -2.08 32.64 19.89
N TYR A 774 -1.21 32.30 18.95
CA TYR A 774 -0.32 31.15 19.02
C TYR A 774 1.16 31.56 18.99
N GLU A 775 2.00 30.81 19.69
CA GLU A 775 3.45 30.82 19.51
C GLU A 775 3.96 29.38 19.36
N TYR A 776 5.11 29.26 18.72
CA TYR A 776 5.70 27.99 18.33
C TYR A 776 7.20 27.98 18.60
N ASP A 777 7.77 26.80 18.82
CA ASP A 777 9.22 26.63 18.76
C ASP A 777 9.72 26.58 17.29
N ALA A 778 11.03 26.42 17.09
CA ALA A 778 11.62 26.34 15.75
C ALA A 778 11.29 25.02 15.01
N ALA A 779 10.80 24.01 15.73
CA ALA A 779 10.17 22.83 15.15
C ALA A 779 8.69 23.10 14.77
N GLY A 780 8.17 24.31 14.99
CA GLY A 780 6.79 24.68 14.68
C GLY A 780 5.76 23.91 15.50
N ARG A 781 6.12 23.45 16.71
CA ARG A 781 5.18 22.90 17.69
C ARG A 781 4.63 24.03 18.53
N THR A 782 3.32 24.04 18.80
CA THR A 782 2.67 25.08 19.61
C THR A 782 3.27 25.09 21.01
N THR A 783 3.91 26.17 21.43
CA THR A 783 4.47 26.35 22.78
C THR A 783 3.58 27.22 23.67
N LEU A 784 2.74 28.06 23.06
CA LEU A 784 1.81 28.91 23.77
C LEU A 784 0.52 29.06 22.98
N ARG A 785 -0.61 28.96 23.70
CA ARG A 785 -1.92 29.41 23.24
C ARG A 785 -2.42 30.45 24.22
N GLN A 786 -2.86 31.60 23.73
CA GLN A 786 -3.32 32.69 24.58
C GLN A 786 -4.66 33.22 24.12
N LYS A 787 -5.63 33.22 25.02
CA LYS A 787 -6.97 33.77 24.83
C LYS A 787 -7.07 35.12 25.54
N THR A 788 -7.38 36.15 24.78
CA THR A 788 -7.58 37.50 25.33
C THR A 788 -8.84 37.55 26.19
N ARG A 789 -8.77 38.20 27.36
CA ARG A 789 -9.94 38.46 28.22
C ARG A 789 -10.16 39.96 28.38
N LEU A 790 -11.42 40.38 28.33
CA LEU A 790 -11.78 41.77 28.61
C LEU A 790 -11.56 42.06 30.11
N SER A 791 -10.72 43.04 30.41
CA SER A 791 -10.45 43.54 31.78
C SER A 791 -9.84 42.53 32.77
N LYS A 792 -9.23 41.44 32.28
CA LYS A 792 -8.48 40.46 33.09
C LYS A 792 -7.19 40.06 32.37
N LYS A 793 -6.25 39.42 33.09
CA LYS A 793 -5.11 38.76 32.46
C LYS A 793 -5.63 37.71 31.45
N PRO A 794 -4.95 37.55 30.30
CA PRO A 794 -5.34 36.56 29.31
C PRO A 794 -5.17 35.16 29.86
N ASP A 795 -6.04 34.24 29.42
CA ASP A 795 -5.82 32.82 29.69
C ASP A 795 -4.67 32.35 28.83
N THR A 796 -3.63 31.81 29.46
CA THR A 796 -2.42 31.38 28.75
C THR A 796 -2.13 29.92 29.08
N TRP A 797 -2.01 29.10 28.04
CA TRP A 797 -1.50 27.73 28.13
C TRP A 797 -0.05 27.72 27.66
N HIS A 798 0.79 27.00 28.39
CA HIS A 798 2.18 26.74 28.00
C HIS A 798 2.37 25.25 27.76
N TYR A 799 2.89 24.88 26.59
CA TYR A 799 3.07 23.49 26.17
C TYR A 799 4.55 23.14 26.09
N THR A 800 4.91 21.94 26.51
CA THR A 800 6.27 21.40 26.44
C THR A 800 6.29 20.09 25.68
N TRP A 801 7.21 19.96 24.74
CA TRP A 801 7.35 18.82 23.84
C TRP A 801 8.67 18.11 24.06
N ASP A 802 8.74 16.80 23.81
CA ASP A 802 10.00 16.05 23.76
C ASP A 802 10.62 16.08 22.34
N THR A 803 11.77 15.43 22.17
CA THR A 803 12.47 15.29 20.87
C THR A 803 11.74 14.42 19.85
N GLU A 804 10.67 13.76 20.26
CA GLU A 804 9.88 12.86 19.42
C GLU A 804 8.52 13.48 19.08
N ASP A 805 8.39 14.80 19.26
CA ASP A 805 7.19 15.59 18.99
C ASP A 805 5.96 15.15 19.83
N HIS A 806 6.18 14.53 20.99
CA HIS A 806 5.12 14.24 21.95
C HIS A 806 4.91 15.40 22.93
N LEU A 807 3.65 15.77 23.19
CA LEU A 807 3.31 16.74 24.22
C LEU A 807 3.56 16.11 25.60
N THR A 808 4.58 16.54 26.32
CA THR A 808 4.92 15.95 27.63
C THR A 808 4.31 16.71 28.80
N HIS A 809 4.16 18.04 28.68
CA HIS A 809 3.58 18.85 29.73
C HIS A 809 2.73 19.98 29.19
N VAL A 810 1.72 20.37 29.98
CA VAL A 810 1.00 21.63 29.79
C VAL A 810 0.80 22.32 31.14
N THR A 811 1.03 23.63 31.19
CA THR A 811 0.61 24.48 32.30
C THR A 811 -0.63 25.27 31.87
N THR A 812 -1.74 25.07 32.56
CA THR A 812 -3.03 25.70 32.27
C THR A 812 -3.12 27.11 32.86
N PRO A 813 -4.11 27.94 32.45
CA PRO A 813 -4.23 29.34 32.88
C PRO A 813 -4.36 29.58 34.40
N ASP A 814 -4.83 28.57 35.12
CA ASP A 814 -4.92 28.54 36.58
C ASP A 814 -3.61 28.12 37.28
N GLY A 815 -2.55 27.83 36.52
CA GLY A 815 -1.24 27.43 37.02
C GLY A 815 -1.08 25.94 37.29
N ILE A 816 -2.09 25.12 36.99
CA ILE A 816 -2.01 23.66 37.16
C ILE A 816 -1.11 23.08 36.06
N THR A 817 -0.23 22.14 36.44
CA THR A 817 0.63 21.43 35.48
C THR A 817 0.12 20.00 35.29
N TRP A 818 0.00 19.60 34.03
CA TRP A 818 -0.29 18.24 33.60
C TRP A 818 0.92 17.62 32.92
N ARG A 819 1.10 16.32 33.12
CA ARG A 819 2.15 15.50 32.49
C ARG A 819 1.53 14.36 31.69
N TYR A 820 2.08 14.08 30.52
CA TYR A 820 1.69 12.96 29.66
C TYR A 820 2.85 11.98 29.48
N THR A 821 2.55 10.70 29.38
CA THR A 821 3.55 9.64 29.15
C THR A 821 3.17 8.81 27.93
N TYR A 822 4.17 8.21 27.29
CA TYR A 822 4.03 7.48 26.04
C TYR A 822 4.80 6.16 26.09
N ASP A 823 4.30 5.14 25.39
CA ASP A 823 5.07 3.91 25.17
C ASP A 823 6.06 4.08 23.99
N PRO A 824 6.97 3.12 23.77
CA PRO A 824 7.93 3.17 22.68
C PRO A 824 7.36 3.24 21.26
N LEU A 825 6.05 3.07 21.09
CA LEU A 825 5.32 3.19 19.83
C LEU A 825 4.64 4.56 19.68
N GLY A 826 4.87 5.50 20.61
CA GLY A 826 4.24 6.82 20.58
C GLY A 826 2.81 6.83 21.11
N ARG A 827 2.32 5.73 21.70
CA ARG A 827 0.96 5.67 22.25
C ARG A 827 0.93 6.26 23.63
N ARG A 828 0.05 7.24 23.85
CA ARG A 828 -0.15 7.83 25.18
C ARG A 828 -0.54 6.76 26.19
N THR A 829 0.25 6.58 27.24
CA THR A 829 0.06 5.61 28.32
C THR A 829 -0.61 6.19 29.54
N SER A 830 -0.37 7.48 29.84
CA SER A 830 -1.10 8.18 30.90
C SER A 830 -1.16 9.69 30.72
N LYS A 831 -2.08 10.32 31.44
CA LYS A 831 -2.08 11.74 31.76
C LYS A 831 -2.22 11.95 33.26
N GLN A 832 -1.52 12.94 33.79
CA GLN A 832 -1.32 13.11 35.23
C GLN A 832 -1.46 14.59 35.62
N ARG A 833 -2.35 14.91 36.56
CA ARG A 833 -2.39 16.24 37.20
C ARG A 833 -1.36 16.29 38.31
N LEU A 834 -0.49 17.29 38.30
CA LEU A 834 0.56 17.44 39.31
C LEU A 834 0.16 18.43 40.40
N THR A 835 0.56 18.13 41.65
CA THR A 835 0.54 19.10 42.75
C THR A 835 1.67 20.12 42.58
N HIS A 836 1.68 21.17 43.41
CA HIS A 836 2.75 22.16 43.43
C HIS A 836 4.14 21.53 43.67
N ASP A 837 4.21 20.41 44.40
CA ASP A 837 5.46 19.69 44.69
C ASP A 837 5.77 18.59 43.64
N ALA A 838 5.14 18.67 42.46
CA ALA A 838 5.27 17.73 41.34
C ALA A 838 4.87 16.26 41.65
N ALA A 839 4.12 16.02 42.73
CA ALA A 839 3.50 14.73 43.00
C ALA A 839 2.23 14.55 42.14
N VAL A 840 1.89 13.30 41.79
CA VAL A 840 0.68 13.01 41.01
C VAL A 840 -0.55 13.07 41.92
N ALA A 841 -1.46 13.99 41.64
CA ALA A 841 -2.76 14.12 42.31
C ALA A 841 -3.83 13.26 41.64
N ASP A 842 -3.91 13.32 40.30
CA ASP A 842 -4.81 12.49 39.51
C ASP A 842 -4.04 11.82 38.39
N GLU A 843 -4.41 10.59 38.05
CA GLU A 843 -3.84 9.84 36.94
C GLU A 843 -4.93 9.14 36.15
N THR A 844 -4.93 9.34 34.83
CA THR A 844 -5.67 8.51 33.87
C THR A 844 -4.66 7.70 33.05
N THR A 845 -4.80 6.38 33.06
CA THR A 845 -3.99 5.44 32.27
C THR A 845 -4.78 4.91 31.09
N PHE A 846 -4.12 4.65 29.96
CA PHE A 846 -4.76 4.27 28.70
C PHE A 846 -4.35 2.84 28.26
N THR A 847 -5.28 2.11 27.66
CA THR A 847 -5.03 0.81 27.02
C THR A 847 -5.43 0.85 25.55
N TRP A 848 -4.57 0.31 24.70
CA TRP A 848 -4.74 0.29 23.24
C TRP A 848 -4.89 -1.15 22.73
N HIS A 849 -5.68 -1.35 21.67
CA HIS A 849 -5.66 -2.57 20.87
C HIS A 849 -5.22 -2.20 19.45
N GLY A 850 -4.00 -2.59 19.09
CA GLY A 850 -3.30 -1.97 17.97
C GLY A 850 -3.20 -0.46 18.21
N ASN A 851 -3.88 0.31 17.36
CA ASN A 851 -3.92 1.76 17.36
C ASN A 851 -5.26 2.35 17.85
N THR A 852 -6.22 1.51 18.23
CA THR A 852 -7.51 1.95 18.77
C THR A 852 -7.43 2.06 20.28
N LEU A 853 -7.80 3.22 20.84
CA LEU A 853 -7.96 3.40 22.29
C LEU A 853 -9.20 2.64 22.75
N ILE A 854 -9.05 1.68 23.66
CA ILE A 854 -10.14 0.78 24.08
C ILE A 854 -10.49 0.88 25.56
N GLU A 855 -9.62 1.45 26.38
CA GLU A 855 -9.90 1.64 27.81
C GLU A 855 -9.11 2.81 28.39
N GLN A 856 -9.72 3.50 29.33
CA GLN A 856 -8.99 4.31 30.31
C GLN A 856 -9.28 3.84 31.74
N THR A 857 -8.33 4.05 32.66
CA THR A 857 -8.54 3.88 34.10
C THR A 857 -8.05 5.13 34.84
N THR A 858 -8.93 5.78 35.59
CA THR A 858 -8.65 6.99 36.37
C THR A 858 -8.56 6.68 37.86
N ALA A 859 -7.57 7.27 38.53
CA ALA A 859 -7.39 7.28 39.97
C ALA A 859 -7.10 8.71 40.44
N SER A 860 -7.53 9.05 41.67
CA SER A 860 -7.36 10.38 42.27
C SER A 860 -6.94 10.26 43.73
N THR A 861 -6.18 11.22 44.24
CA THR A 861 -5.95 11.35 45.69
C THR A 861 -7.20 11.81 46.43
N ASP A 862 -8.12 12.48 45.76
CA ASP A 862 -9.36 13.01 46.34
C ASP A 862 -10.43 11.93 46.49
N TRP A 863 -10.29 10.82 45.76
CA TRP A 863 -11.18 9.66 45.85
C TRP A 863 -10.39 8.34 45.74
N PRO A 864 -10.38 7.49 46.79
CA PRO A 864 -9.52 6.31 46.87
C PRO A 864 -9.95 5.12 45.98
N GLY A 865 -11.03 5.27 45.21
CA GLY A 865 -11.47 4.26 44.25
C GLY A 865 -10.79 4.40 42.88
N ARG A 866 -11.20 3.56 41.94
CA ARG A 866 -10.80 3.62 40.52
C ARG A 866 -12.02 3.59 39.62
N GLU A 867 -11.99 4.38 38.57
CA GLU A 867 -13.00 4.37 37.51
C GLU A 867 -12.37 3.90 36.21
N ALA A 868 -12.91 2.85 35.60
CA ALA A 868 -12.53 2.41 34.27
C ALA A 868 -13.64 2.71 33.27
N LEU A 869 -13.29 3.32 32.13
CA LEU A 869 -14.16 3.37 30.96
C LEU A 869 -13.58 2.43 29.90
N THR A 870 -14.38 1.46 29.43
CA THR A 870 -14.03 0.57 28.32
C THR A 870 -14.92 0.88 27.12
N TRP A 871 -14.33 0.96 25.93
CA TRP A 871 -15.02 1.18 24.67
C TRP A 871 -14.89 -0.02 23.74
N GLU A 872 -16.02 -0.49 23.22
CA GLU A 872 -16.04 -1.42 22.10
C GLU A 872 -16.21 -0.66 20.80
N HIS A 873 -15.51 -1.10 19.75
CA HIS A 873 -15.58 -0.49 18.43
C HIS A 873 -16.14 -1.48 17.39
N ASP A 874 -16.53 -0.95 16.25
CA ASP A 874 -16.78 -1.74 15.04
C ASP A 874 -15.50 -2.45 14.55
N ALA A 875 -15.63 -3.26 13.50
CA ALA A 875 -14.50 -4.00 12.96
C ALA A 875 -13.41 -3.09 12.37
N SER A 876 -13.74 -1.84 11.98
CA SER A 876 -12.75 -0.87 11.50
C SER A 876 -11.90 -0.27 12.63
N GLY A 877 -12.35 -0.36 13.88
CA GLY A 877 -11.70 0.26 15.03
C GLY A 877 -11.88 1.79 15.10
N LEU A 878 -12.75 2.37 14.27
CA LEU A 878 -12.98 3.81 14.18
C LEU A 878 -14.31 4.24 14.79
N THR A 879 -15.34 3.37 14.78
CA THR A 879 -16.67 3.71 15.30
C THR A 879 -16.89 3.05 16.67
N PRO A 880 -16.98 3.81 17.76
CA PRO A 880 -17.32 3.27 19.07
C PRO A 880 -18.81 2.87 19.12
N LEU A 881 -19.10 1.73 19.76
CA LEU A 881 -20.44 1.12 19.80
C LEU A 881 -21.02 1.05 21.21
N THR A 882 -20.17 0.92 22.22
CA THR A 882 -20.56 0.87 23.63
C THR A 882 -19.54 1.55 24.52
N GLN A 883 -20.01 2.04 25.67
CA GLN A 883 -19.17 2.45 26.78
C GLN A 883 -19.61 1.72 28.05
N THR A 884 -18.67 1.07 28.73
CA THR A 884 -18.89 0.54 30.08
C THR A 884 -18.09 1.35 31.08
N THR A 885 -18.74 1.87 32.11
CA THR A 885 -18.11 2.46 33.29
C THR A 885 -18.08 1.43 34.42
N ARG A 886 -16.91 1.20 35.01
CA ARG A 886 -16.74 0.35 36.19
C ARG A 886 -16.06 1.15 37.30
N CYS A 887 -16.77 1.37 38.40
CA CYS A 887 -16.21 2.01 39.59
C CYS A 887 -15.87 0.94 40.62
N THR A 888 -14.59 0.79 40.92
CA THR A 888 -14.09 -0.10 41.96
C THR A 888 -13.78 0.74 43.21
N PRO A 889 -14.43 0.49 44.35
CA PRO A 889 -14.18 1.23 45.58
C PRO A 889 -12.79 0.89 46.17
N ALA A 890 -12.41 1.59 47.24
CA ALA A 890 -11.10 1.43 47.87
C ALA A 890 -10.86 -0.02 48.37
N ALA A 891 -9.59 -0.39 48.56
CA ALA A 891 -9.17 -1.75 48.92
C ALA A 891 -9.82 -2.33 50.19
N ASP A 892 -10.34 -1.47 51.09
CA ASP A 892 -11.01 -1.85 52.33
C ASP A 892 -12.54 -2.03 52.18
N THR A 893 -13.10 -1.84 50.99
CA THR A 893 -14.51 -2.04 50.68
C THR A 893 -14.75 -3.49 50.20
N PRO A 894 -15.83 -4.17 50.62
CA PRO A 894 -16.14 -5.52 50.15
C PRO A 894 -16.14 -5.60 48.61
N GLN A 895 -15.47 -6.62 48.07
CA GLN A 895 -15.27 -6.82 46.63
C GLN A 895 -16.58 -6.90 45.81
N SER A 896 -17.73 -7.02 46.48
CA SER A 896 -19.08 -7.04 45.91
C SER A 896 -19.65 -5.66 45.53
N GLU A 897 -19.07 -4.54 45.98
CA GLU A 897 -19.58 -3.19 45.70
C GLU A 897 -19.00 -2.58 44.42
N THR A 898 -19.13 -3.26 43.27
CA THR A 898 -18.76 -2.66 41.97
C THR A 898 -19.99 -1.99 41.33
N ASP A 899 -19.98 -0.66 41.18
CA ASP A 899 -20.96 0.02 40.34
C ASP A 899 -20.53 -0.12 38.87
N THR A 900 -21.37 -0.75 38.05
CA THR A 900 -21.13 -0.93 36.61
C THR A 900 -22.28 -0.32 35.83
N ARG A 901 -21.97 0.61 34.93
CA ARG A 901 -22.95 1.27 34.05
C ARG A 901 -22.61 0.99 32.61
N PHE A 902 -23.61 0.56 31.84
CA PHE A 902 -23.48 0.25 30.43
C PHE A 902 -24.24 1.29 29.60
N HIS A 903 -23.61 1.77 28.52
CA HIS A 903 -24.24 2.66 27.56
C HIS A 903 -24.02 2.17 26.13
N ALA A 904 -25.09 2.21 25.34
CA ALA A 904 -24.99 2.15 23.88
C ALA A 904 -24.51 3.52 23.37
N ILE A 905 -23.61 3.51 22.39
CA ILE A 905 -23.12 4.75 21.74
C ILE A 905 -23.83 4.89 20.39
N ILE A 906 -24.48 6.03 20.21
CA ILE A 906 -24.97 6.50 18.91
C ILE A 906 -23.91 7.44 18.34
N THR A 907 -23.60 7.27 17.05
CA THR A 907 -22.59 8.05 16.33
C THR A 907 -23.20 8.76 15.12
N ASP A 908 -22.50 9.80 14.64
CA ASP A 908 -22.73 10.35 13.31
C ASP A 908 -22.20 9.42 12.19
N LEU A 909 -22.25 9.89 10.93
CA LEU A 909 -21.82 9.11 9.77
C LEU A 909 -20.33 8.74 9.74
N ILE A 910 -19.47 9.50 10.42
CA ILE A 910 -18.02 9.22 10.43
C ILE A 910 -17.58 8.44 11.65
N GLY A 911 -18.46 8.27 12.65
CA GLY A 911 -18.18 7.53 13.88
C GLY A 911 -17.96 8.42 15.11
N THR A 912 -18.27 9.72 15.03
CA THR A 912 -18.22 10.62 16.20
C THR A 912 -19.35 10.30 17.15
N PRO A 913 -19.11 10.06 18.46
CA PRO A 913 -20.17 9.89 19.44
C PRO A 913 -21.08 11.12 19.53
N THR A 914 -22.39 10.93 19.36
CA THR A 914 -23.41 11.97 19.52
C THR A 914 -24.28 11.73 20.75
N HIS A 915 -24.55 10.48 21.13
CA HIS A 915 -25.35 10.15 22.31
C HIS A 915 -24.82 8.93 23.06
N LEU A 916 -25.02 8.92 24.38
CA LEU A 916 -24.96 7.74 25.25
C LEU A 916 -26.37 7.40 25.72
N VAL A 917 -26.82 6.18 25.45
CA VAL A 917 -28.14 5.69 25.84
C VAL A 917 -27.96 4.59 26.89
N ASP A 918 -28.61 4.75 28.04
CA ASP A 918 -28.57 3.75 29.11
C ASP A 918 -29.50 2.55 28.83
N GLU A 919 -29.50 1.56 29.72
CA GLU A 919 -30.27 0.33 29.56
C GLU A 919 -31.79 0.51 29.69
N SER A 920 -32.24 1.64 30.24
CA SER A 920 -33.66 2.00 30.28
C SER A 920 -34.14 2.66 28.99
N GLY A 921 -33.21 2.98 28.09
CA GLY A 921 -33.47 3.74 26.86
C GLY A 921 -33.43 5.26 27.06
N HIS A 922 -32.95 5.74 28.22
CA HIS A 922 -32.80 7.16 28.50
C HIS A 922 -31.45 7.68 27.94
N ILE A 923 -31.48 8.91 27.40
CA ILE A 923 -30.28 9.59 26.89
C ILE A 923 -29.52 10.17 28.09
N ALA A 924 -28.52 9.42 28.56
CA ALA A 924 -27.67 9.83 29.69
C ALA A 924 -26.71 10.97 29.31
N TRP A 925 -26.40 11.10 28.02
CA TRP A 925 -25.55 12.16 27.48
C TRP A 925 -25.85 12.36 25.99
N HIS A 926 -25.87 13.60 25.53
CA HIS A 926 -25.80 13.93 24.11
C HIS A 926 -24.94 15.16 23.84
N ALA A 927 -24.40 15.23 22.65
CA ALA A 927 -23.52 16.29 22.21
C ALA A 927 -24.00 16.95 20.91
N HIS A 928 -23.81 18.27 20.86
CA HIS A 928 -23.85 19.04 19.62
C HIS A 928 -22.43 19.54 19.33
N ALA A 929 -21.93 19.24 18.14
CA ALA A 929 -20.62 19.69 17.70
C ALA A 929 -20.74 20.64 16.52
N THR A 930 -19.92 21.69 16.52
CA THR A 930 -19.64 22.45 15.29
C THR A 930 -18.97 21.55 14.25
N LEU A 931 -18.92 21.99 12.98
CA LEU A 931 -18.24 21.24 11.91
C LEU A 931 -16.83 20.77 12.27
N TRP A 932 -16.08 21.60 13.01
CA TRP A 932 -14.72 21.32 13.42
C TRP A 932 -14.62 21.00 14.91
N GLY A 933 -15.61 20.29 15.48
CA GLY A 933 -15.42 19.53 16.73
C GLY A 933 -15.56 20.30 18.05
N THR A 934 -15.78 21.62 18.04
CA THR A 934 -16.21 22.32 19.26
C THR A 934 -17.56 21.77 19.72
N THR A 935 -17.62 21.20 20.92
CA THR A 935 -18.76 20.41 21.39
C THR A 935 -19.40 21.00 22.64
N THR A 936 -20.74 21.07 22.68
CA THR A 936 -21.56 21.24 23.88
C THR A 936 -22.29 19.94 24.21
N TRP A 937 -22.74 19.78 25.45
CA TRP A 937 -23.57 18.66 25.87
C TRP A 937 -24.71 19.12 26.77
N ASN A 938 -25.64 18.21 27.03
CA ASN A 938 -26.85 18.53 27.78
C ASN A 938 -26.59 18.87 29.26
N PRO A 939 -27.29 19.87 29.83
CA PRO A 939 -27.05 20.31 31.22
C PRO A 939 -27.32 19.25 32.29
N ASP A 940 -28.19 18.29 31.98
CA ASP A 940 -28.64 17.21 32.87
C ASP A 940 -27.92 15.87 32.59
N ALA A 941 -26.77 15.91 31.90
CA ALA A 941 -25.99 14.71 31.59
C ALA A 941 -25.61 13.93 32.87
N THR A 942 -25.87 12.63 32.85
CA THR A 942 -25.54 11.68 33.93
C THR A 942 -24.36 10.77 33.59
N ALA A 943 -23.87 10.86 32.35
CA ALA A 943 -22.69 10.18 31.83
C ALA A 943 -21.83 11.14 31.00
N TYR A 944 -20.62 10.70 30.64
CA TYR A 944 -19.69 11.45 29.79
C TYR A 944 -18.84 10.49 28.96
N THR A 945 -18.48 10.90 27.74
CA THR A 945 -17.45 10.22 26.92
C THR A 945 -16.36 11.21 26.49
N PRO A 946 -15.07 10.87 26.59
CA PRO A 946 -13.97 11.69 26.11
C PRO A 946 -13.72 11.51 24.60
N LEU A 947 -14.32 10.52 23.94
CA LEU A 947 -14.12 10.27 22.52
C LEU A 947 -14.76 11.38 21.68
N ARG A 948 -14.10 11.79 20.59
CA ARG A 948 -14.57 12.82 19.64
C ARG A 948 -14.57 12.26 18.23
N PHE A 949 -14.03 12.97 17.24
CA PHE A 949 -13.87 12.43 15.90
C PHE A 949 -13.11 11.09 15.94
N PRO A 950 -13.23 10.23 14.92
CA PRO A 950 -12.58 8.93 14.92
C PRO A 950 -11.09 9.01 15.31
N GLY A 951 -10.71 8.21 16.32
CA GLY A 951 -9.35 8.19 16.87
C GLY A 951 -9.00 9.31 17.86
N GLN A 952 -9.91 10.26 18.13
CA GLN A 952 -9.64 11.40 19.01
C GLN A 952 -10.11 11.19 20.45
N TYR A 953 -9.28 11.64 21.38
CA TYR A 953 -9.56 11.74 22.81
C TYR A 953 -9.49 13.21 23.26
N HIS A 954 -10.56 13.73 23.86
CA HIS A 954 -10.62 15.09 24.37
C HIS A 954 -9.96 15.25 25.75
N ASP A 955 -8.95 16.11 25.81
CA ASP A 955 -8.31 16.54 27.05
C ASP A 955 -8.96 17.82 27.55
N LEU A 956 -9.73 17.72 28.64
CA LEU A 956 -10.44 18.85 29.25
C LEU A 956 -9.50 19.97 29.67
N GLU A 957 -8.30 19.62 30.12
CA GLU A 957 -7.31 20.56 30.62
C GLU A 957 -6.71 21.47 29.52
N THR A 958 -6.58 20.95 28.30
CA THR A 958 -6.05 21.68 27.15
C THR A 958 -7.15 22.16 26.20
N GLY A 959 -8.31 21.53 26.20
CA GLY A 959 -9.29 21.63 25.11
C GLY A 959 -8.83 20.96 23.82
N HIS A 960 -7.69 20.28 23.80
CA HIS A 960 -7.18 19.58 22.61
C HIS A 960 -7.83 18.20 22.46
N HIS A 961 -7.75 17.70 21.23
CA HIS A 961 -8.09 16.33 20.90
C HIS A 961 -6.79 15.57 20.59
N TYR A 962 -6.36 14.73 21.53
CA TYR A 962 -5.25 13.81 21.30
C TYR A 962 -5.65 12.75 20.27
N ASN A 963 -4.80 12.55 19.27
CA ASN A 963 -4.88 11.43 18.35
C ASN A 963 -3.49 10.77 18.31
N LEU A 964 -3.44 9.43 18.38
CA LEU A 964 -2.19 8.69 18.19
C LEU A 964 -1.57 9.03 16.83
N HIS A 965 -2.43 9.08 15.81
CA HIS A 965 -2.04 9.38 14.45
C HIS A 965 -2.32 10.85 14.18
N LEU A 966 -1.28 11.65 14.35
CA LEU A 966 -1.17 12.91 13.61
C LEU A 966 -0.92 12.61 12.11
N THR A 967 -0.48 11.40 11.75
CA THR A 967 -0.77 10.61 10.52
C THR A 967 -0.20 9.21 10.76
N ALA A 968 -0.68 8.21 10.00
CA ALA A 968 -0.40 6.78 10.18
C ALA A 968 1.08 6.40 10.37
N ASP A 969 1.31 5.30 11.08
CA ASP A 969 2.61 4.71 11.38
C ASP A 969 3.58 4.72 10.18
N GLU A 970 4.80 5.24 10.42
CA GLU A 970 6.03 5.27 9.59
C GLU A 970 6.49 6.62 8.98
N PHE A 971 5.73 7.74 9.09
CA PHE A 971 6.13 9.02 8.43
C PHE A 971 7.12 9.87 9.26
N PRO A 972 8.00 10.66 8.62
CA PRO A 972 8.60 11.81 9.28
C PRO A 972 7.48 12.76 9.73
N ALA A 973 7.71 13.44 10.87
CA ALA A 973 6.75 14.27 11.59
C ALA A 973 5.85 15.11 10.66
N ILE A 974 4.63 14.63 10.40
CA ILE A 974 3.57 15.46 9.84
C ILE A 974 3.11 16.36 10.98
N ARG A 975 3.45 17.64 10.85
CA ARG A 975 3.27 18.61 11.92
C ARG A 975 1.84 19.12 12.00
N VAL A 976 1.48 19.32 13.26
CA VAL A 976 0.25 19.86 13.80
C VAL A 976 -0.12 21.21 13.16
N PHE A 977 -1.36 21.34 12.68
CA PHE A 977 -2.03 22.61 12.41
C PHE A 977 -3.17 22.82 13.39
N GLU A 978 -3.23 23.97 14.05
CA GLU A 978 -4.34 24.28 14.92
C GLU A 978 -5.51 24.90 14.13
N ARG A 979 -6.74 24.43 14.40
CA ARG A 979 -8.00 24.95 13.84
C ARG A 979 -9.00 25.13 14.99
N ASN A 980 -9.57 26.32 15.16
CA ASN A 980 -10.58 26.59 16.20
C ASN A 980 -10.14 26.29 17.66
N GLY A 981 -8.85 26.36 17.98
CA GLY A 981 -8.35 26.01 19.33
C GLY A 981 -7.99 24.52 19.52
N SER A 982 -8.16 23.70 18.48
CA SER A 982 -7.86 22.26 18.47
C SER A 982 -6.75 21.93 17.47
N ILE A 983 -5.85 21.03 17.84
CA ILE A 983 -4.75 20.54 17.00
C ILE A 983 -5.30 19.51 15.99
N TYR A 984 -5.06 19.75 14.70
CA TYR A 984 -5.32 18.87 13.56
C TYR A 984 -4.01 18.59 12.82
N THR A 985 -4.03 17.70 11.84
CA THR A 985 -2.94 17.52 10.88
C THR A 985 -3.39 17.72 9.46
N LEU A 986 -2.39 17.78 8.56
CA LEU A 986 -2.44 18.04 7.13
C LEU A 986 -3.78 17.68 6.46
N ASP A 987 -4.25 18.59 5.60
CA ASP A 987 -5.30 18.32 4.62
C ASP A 987 -4.93 17.08 3.77
N ASN A 988 -5.81 16.08 3.72
CA ASN A 988 -5.67 14.87 2.89
C ASN A 988 -5.33 15.19 1.43
N ARG A 989 -5.71 16.38 0.93
CA ARG A 989 -5.31 16.87 -0.41
C ARG A 989 -3.81 17.01 -0.56
N ARG A 990 -3.13 17.60 0.43
CA ARG A 990 -1.68 17.78 0.40
C ARG A 990 -0.98 16.41 0.43
N LEU A 991 -1.45 15.45 1.23
CA LEU A 991 -0.85 14.11 1.26
C LEU A 991 -1.01 13.37 -0.08
N HIS A 992 -2.20 13.40 -0.66
CA HIS A 992 -2.48 12.74 -1.94
C HIS A 992 -1.70 13.34 -3.11
N VAL A 993 -1.54 14.67 -3.14
CA VAL A 993 -0.74 15.39 -4.14
C VAL A 993 0.73 14.98 -4.09
N PHE A 994 1.30 14.76 -2.90
CA PHE A 994 2.69 14.34 -2.74
C PHE A 994 2.88 12.86 -3.15
N GLN A 995 1.91 12.00 -2.83
CA GLN A 995 1.91 10.59 -3.26
C GLN A 995 1.90 10.46 -4.79
N GLU A 996 1.08 11.25 -5.47
CA GLU A 996 1.00 11.21 -6.94
C GLU A 996 2.26 11.75 -7.63
N ALA A 997 3.05 12.58 -6.95
CA ALA A 997 4.31 13.13 -7.46
C ALA A 997 5.52 12.21 -7.22
N GLY A 998 5.30 10.96 -6.83
CA GLY A 998 6.39 10.00 -6.62
C GLY A 998 7.27 10.32 -5.41
N VAL A 999 6.79 11.12 -4.45
CA VAL A 999 7.40 11.12 -3.11
C VAL A 999 7.25 9.70 -2.60
N ASP A 1000 8.38 9.02 -2.35
CA ASP A 1000 8.44 7.71 -1.70
C ASP A 1000 7.97 7.85 -0.25
N ILE A 1001 6.67 8.04 -0.14
CA ILE A 1001 5.84 7.87 1.02
C ILE A 1001 5.82 6.36 1.17
N LYS A 1002 6.74 5.82 1.98
CA LYS A 1002 6.76 4.40 2.37
C LYS A 1002 5.51 4.03 3.19
N PHE A 1003 4.34 4.00 2.55
CA PHE A 1003 3.05 3.70 3.19
C PHE A 1003 2.17 3.02 2.17
N ALA A 1004 2.26 1.70 2.16
CA ALA A 1004 1.09 0.91 1.84
C ALA A 1004 0.17 0.94 3.07
N ARG A 1005 -1.07 1.44 2.94
CA ARG A 1005 -2.14 0.78 3.67
C ARG A 1005 -2.27 -0.58 3.01
N ALA A 1006 -1.71 -1.61 3.61
CA ALA A 1006 -2.08 -2.94 3.20
C ALA A 1006 -3.58 -3.10 3.52
N THR A 1007 -4.42 -3.12 2.49
CA THR A 1007 -5.80 -3.63 2.57
C THR A 1007 -5.77 -5.01 3.23
N PRO A 1008 -6.85 -5.50 3.87
CA PRO A 1008 -6.88 -6.89 4.35
C PRO A 1008 -6.52 -7.93 3.27
N GLN A 1009 -6.75 -7.59 2.00
CA GLN A 1009 -6.32 -8.33 0.81
C GLN A 1009 -4.80 -8.21 0.57
N GLU A 1010 -4.20 -7.03 0.71
CA GLU A 1010 -2.74 -6.79 0.66
C GLU A 1010 -2.01 -7.34 1.89
N ILE A 1011 -2.61 -7.37 3.09
CA ILE A 1011 -2.06 -8.07 4.28
C ILE A 1011 -2.06 -9.59 4.06
N GLN A 1012 -2.97 -10.10 3.22
CA GLN A 1012 -2.94 -11.48 2.74
C GLN A 1012 -1.95 -11.70 1.58
N ASN A 1013 -1.60 -10.65 0.82
CA ASN A 1013 -0.80 -10.75 -0.41
C ASN A 1013 0.65 -10.22 -0.29
N GLU A 1014 1.00 -9.41 0.71
CA GLU A 1014 2.34 -8.89 0.97
C GLU A 1014 3.17 -9.88 1.79
N GLY A 1015 3.44 -11.03 1.17
CA GLY A 1015 4.64 -11.81 1.51
C GLY A 1015 5.79 -11.32 0.64
N ARG A 1016 7.00 -11.17 1.18
CA ARG A 1016 8.14 -11.19 0.26
C ARG A 1016 8.29 -12.61 -0.26
N LYS A 1017 8.36 -12.64 -1.57
CA LYS A 1017 8.44 -13.82 -2.40
C LYS A 1017 9.71 -14.60 -2.06
N PHE A 1018 9.58 -15.86 -1.69
CA PHE A 1018 10.57 -16.84 -2.12
C PHE A 1018 10.46 -16.86 -3.65
N THR A 1019 11.38 -16.17 -4.33
CA THR A 1019 11.46 -16.17 -5.80
C THR A 1019 12.65 -17.03 -6.18
N THR A 1020 12.39 -18.15 -6.82
CA THR A 1020 13.28 -18.63 -7.89
C THR A 1020 13.17 -17.60 -9.01
N ARG A 1021 14.27 -17.28 -9.70
CA ARG A 1021 14.34 -16.13 -10.62
C ARG A 1021 13.47 -16.24 -11.88
N ASN A 1022 12.66 -17.28 -12.03
CA ASN A 1022 11.75 -17.50 -13.14
C ASN A 1022 10.47 -18.13 -12.59
N ASP A 1023 9.29 -17.62 -13.00
CA ASP A 1023 8.00 -18.37 -13.11
C ASP A 1023 6.73 -17.84 -12.40
N GLY A 1024 6.75 -16.77 -11.62
CA GLY A 1024 5.50 -16.22 -11.06
C GLY A 1024 4.80 -17.10 -10.01
N ASN A 1025 5.44 -18.18 -9.53
CA ASN A 1025 5.02 -18.92 -8.35
C ASN A 1025 5.56 -18.23 -7.08
N SER A 1026 4.85 -17.22 -6.58
CA SER A 1026 5.24 -16.54 -5.34
C SER A 1026 4.84 -17.33 -4.09
N ILE A 1027 5.82 -17.73 -3.28
CA ILE A 1027 5.60 -18.11 -1.88
C ILE A 1027 5.57 -16.83 -1.04
N ASN A 1028 4.41 -16.50 -0.48
CA ASN A 1028 4.26 -15.37 0.44
C ASN A 1028 4.77 -15.77 1.85
N VAL A 1029 5.99 -15.37 2.20
CA VAL A 1029 6.41 -15.27 3.60
C VAL A 1029 6.33 -13.78 3.96
N ARG A 1030 5.41 -13.41 4.87
CA ARG A 1030 5.24 -12.04 5.37
C ARG A 1030 6.62 -11.40 5.61
N ARG A 1031 6.90 -10.25 5.00
CA ARG A 1031 8.09 -9.45 5.35
C ARG A 1031 7.61 -8.07 5.78
N ARG A 1032 8.14 -7.69 6.94
CA ARG A 1032 8.66 -6.38 7.33
C ARG A 1032 8.19 -5.16 6.56
#